data_AF-A0A2H0DIX2-F1
#
_entry.id   AF-A0A2H0DIX2-F1
#
_cell.length_a   1.000
_cell.length_b   1.000
_cell.length_c   1.000
_cell.angle_alpha   90.00
_cell.angle_beta   90.00
_cell.angle_gamma   90.00
#
_symmetry.space_group_name_H-M   'P 1'
#
loop_
_entity.id
_entity.type
_entity.pdbx_description
1 polymer ?
#
loop_
_entity_poly.entity_id
_entity_poly.type
_entity_poly.pdbx_seq_one_letter_code
_entity_poly.pdbx_strand_id
1 'polypeptide(L)'
;MNAIFRIALFTACCFATRSARAYDMIKFLGDIRADFSPRVIAVASAGERVYAIDEKSGKLHIFDEGGTLIRSAAGPGFLSGPRGIAVGPDGSVFVADTKGSRIQVFDAEGKFLRTIGTKGSDPGELSRPLSVALGTDGRVYVSDTGNHRIQVFTAEGVFLFGFGGKGEGQGMFKDPGRIEVDPADHIYVLDSGNDRLQKFKEDTSFAATIGLYGQDFAVDRYGFIYMLDRKRSKVKELSPKGLVLGNIGTKGSGRGQFNDPRGIAVGPEGELLIADTKNDRVQRIEVQNKLKSDPIRPSLRTKLLVTGPVRSLRIEANVIATAGEKTVVYDADKGQYAVFDAAGKEEKRFGSSKGKEESVTRRAAGLAVSEQTGLYVSDRKGGQIQNFTLSGEHKLNFGRKEGFFGNKEGSVNSPTGIAINEKGSIYVADTGDRRIEAFGPDGVFLFGFGPLVGPYELSEPVGVAWDPAGFLYILDRGLKKIFKCEPSGGYIKSWGEKGGGIGQFEDPVAIAYDGRSYLYILDKGMRRVSVFDGDGNWVTNFFAGGDDERSLDAPEDLTVSGSTLMIADPGKARVASFRLLPQLAPPLSISTNAVEGSVALEWKAVEDQLAARYRVYRSSRPRGGFSEIGVTEKPVFKEADVEADRDYYYRVAVEADTGDVGPQSRAVSVTIPSTFNKAPVEISTISATSVFSSNYKWYGKNAFGKAVVTNNTDAAFRNVKFSFRIMKYMDFATDKTIDILKPKASVEIPLLATMNNSILEITEDTPIQAEFSLTYFRKEEEQKYSITAPINVYSRNAITWQDSRRIGNYITQRDTPVLDLAREILRDAPKGPPGTEYLNKNLTTAMRLWAALGALGVKFLPSPNNPFETMSEDPAFPVDYTQFPRETLRRRSGECDDLVTLLSAMLEGATVRTAILDYPGHLAVMFDTGSNDLMDIGLPAERMIDYEGTYWIPLEATMIGKSFEDASRKAIFAHNEMNKDGRAKIIDPRKAWEEFEPATLPASDQALPTIEKPMVAKAFDKVVEHYLKRRYDFKSEELKKAMADAEKSAEFLNRHAILDSQHGRYNEARKGFEASLAQEPGDAAALNNLGSLAFVQEKYDEAMKRYEQASAADPADAGVWMNLVRTALKLGDRAKAEEYSKRATAVDASVAEAVDALLKQ
;
A
#
# COMPACT_ATOMS: atom_id res chain seq x y z
N MET A 1 -52.61 54.05 -0.79
CA MET A 1 -52.97 52.84 -1.56
C MET A 1 -51.69 52.15 -2.00
N ASN A 2 -51.66 50.82 -1.95
CA ASN A 2 -50.53 49.90 -2.22
C ASN A 2 -49.53 49.62 -1.08
N ALA A 3 -50.04 49.07 0.02
CA ALA A 3 -49.27 48.25 0.96
C ALA A 3 -50.13 47.12 1.59
N ILE A 4 -51.05 46.51 0.81
CA ILE A 4 -52.03 45.50 1.31
C ILE A 4 -51.99 44.16 0.52
N PHE A 5 -50.95 43.88 -0.28
CA PHE A 5 -50.92 42.63 -1.07
C PHE A 5 -49.74 41.68 -0.81
N ARG A 6 -49.22 41.66 0.43
CA ARG A 6 -48.31 40.59 0.91
C ARG A 6 -48.60 40.08 2.34
N ILE A 7 -49.82 40.26 2.83
CA ILE A 7 -50.31 39.67 4.09
C ILE A 7 -51.53 38.80 3.77
N ALA A 8 -51.30 37.64 3.13
CA ALA A 8 -52.35 36.63 2.91
C ALA A 8 -51.82 35.19 2.74
N LEU A 9 -50.56 34.91 3.07
CA LEU A 9 -50.02 33.53 3.04
C LEU A 9 -49.14 33.17 4.24
N PHE A 10 -49.26 33.90 5.37
CA PHE A 10 -48.51 33.63 6.60
C PHE A 10 -49.40 33.59 7.86
N THR A 11 -50.72 33.52 7.70
CA THR A 11 -51.69 33.56 8.81
C THR A 11 -52.70 32.41 8.74
N ALA A 12 -52.21 31.19 8.47
CA ALA A 12 -53.01 29.95 8.51
C ALA A 12 -52.22 28.73 9.02
N CYS A 13 -51.32 28.91 9.99
CA CYS A 13 -50.70 27.82 10.77
C CYS A 13 -50.32 28.24 12.21
N CYS A 14 -51.04 29.22 12.79
CA CYS A 14 -51.07 29.40 14.24
C CYS A 14 -52.43 28.91 14.74
N PHE A 15 -52.42 28.10 15.80
CA PHE A 15 -53.55 27.37 16.41
C PHE A 15 -53.89 26.00 15.82
N ALA A 16 -52.86 25.17 15.66
CA ALA A 16 -52.94 23.80 16.15
C ALA A 16 -51.68 23.51 16.97
N THR A 17 -51.55 24.13 18.14
CA THR A 17 -50.82 23.49 19.24
C THR A 17 -51.58 22.21 19.58
N ARG A 18 -51.39 21.16 18.77
CA ARG A 18 -51.48 19.82 19.33
C ARG A 18 -50.44 19.85 20.44
N SER A 19 -50.91 19.95 21.67
CA SER A 19 -50.13 19.54 22.82
C SER A 19 -49.59 18.17 22.46
N ALA A 20 -48.31 18.12 22.12
CA ALA A 20 -47.61 16.86 21.97
C ALA A 20 -47.81 16.19 23.32
N ARG A 21 -48.70 15.20 23.39
CA ARG A 21 -48.84 14.38 24.58
C ARG A 21 -47.50 13.65 24.68
N ALA A 22 -46.67 14.17 25.57
CA ALA A 22 -45.29 13.76 25.77
C ALA A 22 -45.11 12.26 25.98
N TYR A 23 -46.10 11.66 26.64
CA TYR A 23 -46.12 10.28 27.04
C TYR A 23 -47.44 9.67 26.61
N ASP A 24 -47.36 8.50 25.98
CA ASP A 24 -48.55 7.68 25.76
C ASP A 24 -48.96 6.98 27.06
N MET A 25 -47.98 6.58 27.89
CA MET A 25 -48.19 5.99 29.21
C MET A 25 -46.97 6.19 30.11
N ILE A 26 -47.22 6.41 31.41
CA ILE A 26 -46.21 6.30 32.47
C ILE A 26 -46.68 5.20 33.43
N LYS A 27 -45.85 4.17 33.64
CA LYS A 27 -46.15 3.07 34.56
C LYS A 27 -45.09 3.02 35.64
N PHE A 28 -45.50 3.11 36.90
CA PHE A 28 -44.59 2.94 38.03
C PHE A 28 -44.53 1.47 38.42
N LEU A 29 -43.31 0.92 38.46
CA LEU A 29 -43.04 -0.51 38.63
C LEU A 29 -42.80 -0.91 40.09
N GLY A 30 -42.65 0.05 41.00
CA GLY A 30 -42.37 -0.19 42.42
C GLY A 30 -41.19 0.65 42.91
N ASP A 31 -41.01 0.68 44.23
CA ASP A 31 -39.88 1.35 44.88
C ASP A 31 -38.91 0.27 45.40
N ILE A 32 -37.61 0.43 45.18
CA ILE A 32 -36.57 -0.31 45.91
C ILE A 32 -36.29 0.47 47.19
N ARG A 33 -36.50 -0.19 48.34
CA ARG A 33 -36.22 0.37 49.67
C ARG A 33 -35.26 -0.56 50.39
N ALA A 34 -34.29 0.00 51.08
CA ALA A 34 -33.48 -0.77 52.00
C ALA A 34 -33.96 -0.55 53.44
N ASP A 35 -33.81 -1.55 54.31
CA ASP A 35 -34.19 -1.48 55.73
C ASP A 35 -33.31 -0.51 56.55
N PHE A 36 -32.31 0.10 55.93
CA PHE A 36 -31.43 1.14 56.47
C PHE A 36 -31.54 2.36 55.57
N SER A 37 -31.84 3.56 56.09
CA SER A 37 -31.99 4.83 55.33
C SER A 37 -30.74 5.16 54.48
N PRO A 38 -30.66 4.72 53.21
CA PRO A 38 -29.46 4.89 52.42
C PRO A 38 -29.55 6.21 51.67
N ARG A 39 -28.50 7.04 51.72
CA ARG A 39 -28.46 8.23 50.88
C ARG A 39 -27.99 7.86 49.48
N VAL A 40 -28.86 7.17 48.74
CA VAL A 40 -28.59 6.75 47.37
C VAL A 40 -28.46 7.97 46.48
N ILE A 41 -27.31 8.11 45.83
CA ILE A 41 -26.99 9.26 44.97
C ILE A 41 -26.74 8.89 43.51
N ALA A 42 -26.42 7.63 43.23
CA ALA A 42 -26.19 7.11 41.89
C ALA A 42 -26.69 5.67 41.81
N VAL A 43 -27.22 5.30 40.66
CA VAL A 43 -27.83 4.00 40.40
C VAL A 43 -27.41 3.49 39.02
N ALA A 44 -27.29 2.18 38.89
CA ALA A 44 -27.12 1.47 37.63
C ALA A 44 -27.80 0.10 37.73
N SER A 45 -28.00 -0.58 36.62
CA SER A 45 -28.60 -1.92 36.60
C SER A 45 -28.06 -2.75 35.45
N ALA A 46 -27.92 -4.05 35.67
CA ALA A 46 -27.56 -5.00 34.64
C ALA A 46 -28.25 -6.34 34.93
N GLY A 47 -28.91 -6.91 33.92
CA GLY A 47 -29.75 -8.10 34.10
C GLY A 47 -30.78 -7.88 35.21
N GLU A 48 -30.87 -8.84 36.12
CA GLU A 48 -31.80 -8.83 37.26
C GLU A 48 -31.24 -8.11 38.50
N ARG A 49 -30.18 -7.30 38.36
CA ARG A 49 -29.52 -6.61 39.49
C ARG A 49 -29.59 -5.11 39.38
N VAL A 50 -29.83 -4.45 40.51
CA VAL A 50 -29.74 -3.00 40.68
C VAL A 50 -28.61 -2.65 41.64
N TYR A 51 -27.73 -1.74 41.20
CA TYR A 51 -26.57 -1.27 41.93
C TYR A 51 -26.79 0.18 42.38
N ALA A 52 -26.52 0.47 43.64
CA ALA A 52 -26.76 1.79 44.21
C ALA A 52 -25.59 2.24 45.09
N ILE A 53 -25.18 3.50 44.94
CA ILE A 53 -24.13 4.10 45.76
C ILE A 53 -24.74 4.94 46.88
N ASP A 54 -24.36 4.65 48.12
CA ASP A 54 -24.72 5.44 49.30
C ASP A 54 -23.59 6.39 49.69
N GLU A 55 -23.87 7.71 49.61
CA GLU A 55 -22.94 8.77 49.96
C GLU A 55 -22.55 8.77 51.45
N LYS A 56 -23.48 8.39 52.33
CA LYS A 56 -23.30 8.47 53.78
C LYS A 56 -22.45 7.32 54.30
N SER A 57 -22.72 6.10 53.83
CA SER A 57 -21.99 4.91 54.27
C SER A 57 -20.73 4.64 53.44
N GLY A 58 -20.60 5.23 52.25
CA GLY A 58 -19.46 5.00 51.36
C GLY A 58 -19.43 3.56 50.82
N LYS A 59 -20.62 3.00 50.54
CA LYS A 59 -20.81 1.61 50.12
C LYS A 59 -21.55 1.51 48.79
N LEU A 60 -21.25 0.43 48.07
CA LEU A 60 -22.03 -0.10 46.96
C LEU A 60 -23.06 -1.09 47.51
N HIS A 61 -24.33 -0.87 47.23
CA HIS A 61 -25.43 -1.77 47.54
C HIS A 61 -25.90 -2.48 46.27
N ILE A 62 -26.14 -3.78 46.39
CA ILE A 62 -26.59 -4.65 45.30
C ILE A 62 -27.95 -5.20 45.69
N PHE A 63 -28.95 -4.99 44.84
CA PHE A 63 -30.31 -5.46 45.00
C PHE A 63 -30.67 -6.42 43.87
N ASP A 64 -31.61 -7.34 44.14
CA ASP A 64 -32.29 -8.10 43.10
C ASP A 64 -33.35 -7.22 42.36
N GLU A 65 -34.00 -7.78 41.34
CA GLU A 65 -35.05 -7.10 40.58
C GLU A 65 -36.26 -6.73 41.44
N GLY A 66 -36.54 -7.52 42.50
CA GLY A 66 -37.61 -7.27 43.47
C GLY A 66 -37.30 -6.13 44.45
N GLY A 67 -36.06 -5.67 44.51
CA GLY A 67 -35.59 -4.64 45.43
C GLY A 67 -35.08 -5.17 46.76
N THR A 68 -34.87 -6.48 46.90
CA THR A 68 -34.25 -7.09 48.10
C THR A 68 -32.74 -6.82 48.09
N LEU A 69 -32.18 -6.39 49.22
CA LEU A 69 -30.73 -6.23 49.33
C LEU A 69 -30.03 -7.59 49.34
N ILE A 70 -29.17 -7.83 48.34
CA ILE A 70 -28.32 -9.02 48.25
C ILE A 70 -27.04 -8.80 49.05
N ARG A 71 -26.34 -7.67 48.82
CA ARG A 71 -25.02 -7.41 49.41
C ARG A 71 -24.72 -5.93 49.53
N SER A 72 -23.90 -5.56 50.51
CA SER A 72 -23.21 -4.28 50.55
C SER A 72 -21.70 -4.49 50.49
N ALA A 73 -21.02 -3.74 49.63
CA ALA A 73 -19.59 -3.83 49.39
C ALA A 73 -18.89 -2.48 49.61
N ALA A 74 -17.64 -2.54 50.05
CA ALA A 74 -16.72 -1.41 50.08
C ALA A 74 -15.33 -1.97 49.71
N GLY A 75 -14.62 -1.31 48.79
CA GLY A 75 -13.25 -1.70 48.47
C GLY A 75 -12.28 -1.47 49.64
N PRO A 76 -10.99 -1.83 49.48
CA PRO A 76 -9.99 -1.60 50.51
C PRO A 76 -9.91 -0.10 50.85
N GLY A 77 -10.48 0.29 52.00
CA GLY A 77 -10.46 1.68 52.51
C GLY A 77 -11.75 2.50 52.43
N PHE A 78 -12.92 1.90 52.17
CA PHE A 78 -14.21 2.60 51.94
C PHE A 78 -14.22 3.49 50.68
N LEU A 79 -15.40 3.73 50.09
CA LEU A 79 -15.55 4.71 49.00
C LEU A 79 -15.57 6.12 49.62
N SER A 80 -14.70 7.01 49.15
CA SER A 80 -14.54 8.37 49.67
C SER A 80 -15.35 9.39 48.86
N GLY A 81 -16.58 9.64 49.30
CA GLY A 81 -17.51 10.53 48.61
C GLY A 81 -17.77 10.12 47.16
N PRO A 82 -18.17 8.86 46.90
CA PRO A 82 -18.43 8.38 45.54
C PRO A 82 -19.57 9.14 44.88
N ARG A 83 -19.59 9.27 43.54
CA ARG A 83 -20.62 10.07 42.82
C ARG A 83 -21.24 9.41 41.61
N GLY A 84 -20.52 8.54 40.91
CA GLY A 84 -20.97 7.90 39.68
C GLY A 84 -20.81 6.39 39.74
N ILE A 85 -21.65 5.68 38.99
CA ILE A 85 -21.62 4.23 38.87
C ILE A 85 -22.00 3.82 37.46
N ALA A 86 -21.35 2.79 36.93
CA ALA A 86 -21.73 2.13 35.69
C ALA A 86 -21.42 0.63 35.76
N VAL A 87 -22.05 -0.16 34.90
CA VAL A 87 -21.83 -1.62 34.80
C VAL A 87 -21.35 -1.95 33.40
N GLY A 88 -20.28 -2.74 33.30
CA GLY A 88 -19.70 -3.20 32.05
C GLY A 88 -20.46 -4.38 31.42
N PRO A 89 -20.20 -4.70 30.14
CA PRO A 89 -20.82 -5.83 29.45
C PRO A 89 -20.54 -7.21 30.09
N ASP A 90 -19.43 -7.32 30.84
CA ASP A 90 -19.03 -8.51 31.61
C ASP A 90 -19.66 -8.58 33.01
N GLY A 91 -20.48 -7.58 33.38
CA GLY A 91 -21.09 -7.45 34.71
C GLY A 91 -20.21 -6.74 35.74
N SER A 92 -18.98 -6.33 35.40
CA SER A 92 -18.11 -5.57 36.30
C SER A 92 -18.70 -4.20 36.63
N VAL A 93 -18.64 -3.79 37.90
CA VAL A 93 -19.24 -2.55 38.41
C VAL A 93 -18.16 -1.50 38.67
N PHE A 94 -18.23 -0.36 38.00
CA PHE A 94 -17.27 0.73 38.08
C PHE A 94 -17.86 1.88 38.90
N VAL A 95 -17.14 2.31 39.94
CA VAL A 95 -17.60 3.36 40.86
C VAL A 95 -16.61 4.51 40.88
N ALA A 96 -17.08 5.71 40.58
CA ALA A 96 -16.29 6.93 40.68
C ALA A 96 -16.13 7.36 42.14
N ASP A 97 -14.97 7.07 42.72
CA ASP A 97 -14.56 7.44 44.08
C ASP A 97 -13.98 8.85 44.08
N THR A 98 -14.87 9.84 44.00
CA THR A 98 -14.54 11.22 43.64
C THR A 98 -13.49 11.86 44.56
N LYS A 99 -13.63 11.79 45.90
CA LYS A 99 -12.61 12.39 46.78
C LYS A 99 -11.34 11.55 46.80
N GLY A 100 -11.45 10.24 46.56
CA GLY A 100 -10.32 9.33 46.35
C GLY A 100 -9.55 9.56 45.04
N SER A 101 -10.09 10.37 44.12
CA SER A 101 -9.51 10.67 42.79
C SER A 101 -9.15 9.41 42.00
N ARG A 102 -10.08 8.44 41.99
CA ARG A 102 -9.92 7.14 41.34
C ARG A 102 -11.26 6.52 40.96
N ILE A 103 -11.24 5.49 40.13
CA ILE A 103 -12.38 4.59 39.91
C ILE A 103 -12.08 3.27 40.62
N GLN A 104 -13.02 2.76 41.43
CA GLN A 104 -12.94 1.42 42.00
C GLN A 104 -13.81 0.46 41.19
N VAL A 105 -13.28 -0.73 40.89
CA VAL A 105 -13.95 -1.75 40.08
C VAL A 105 -14.26 -2.97 40.93
N PHE A 106 -15.49 -3.46 40.83
CA PHE A 106 -15.99 -4.65 41.52
C PHE A 106 -16.50 -5.69 40.50
N ASP A 107 -16.54 -6.97 40.84
CA ASP A 107 -17.32 -7.94 40.08
C ASP A 107 -18.83 -7.74 40.29
N ALA A 108 -19.64 -8.50 39.55
CA ALA A 108 -21.09 -8.40 39.61
C ALA A 108 -21.66 -8.73 41.01
N GLU A 109 -20.91 -9.48 41.83
CA GLU A 109 -21.20 -9.87 43.21
C GLU A 109 -20.67 -8.87 44.25
N GLY A 110 -19.97 -7.81 43.84
CA GLY A 110 -19.44 -6.76 44.71
C GLY A 110 -18.08 -7.05 45.35
N LYS A 111 -17.32 -8.04 44.87
CA LYS A 111 -15.92 -8.24 45.26
C LYS A 111 -15.06 -7.18 44.58
N PHE A 112 -14.21 -6.50 45.33
CA PHE A 112 -13.25 -5.56 44.76
C PHE A 112 -12.26 -6.28 43.84
N LEU A 113 -12.05 -5.73 42.65
CA LEU A 113 -11.12 -6.24 41.64
C LEU A 113 -9.87 -5.38 41.53
N ARG A 114 -10.04 -4.07 41.28
CA ARG A 114 -8.92 -3.16 40.98
C ARG A 114 -9.32 -1.68 41.09
N THR A 115 -8.33 -0.82 40.92
CA THR A 115 -8.49 0.64 40.79
C THR A 115 -7.98 1.12 39.43
N ILE A 116 -8.66 2.13 38.88
CA ILE A 116 -8.25 2.86 37.68
C ILE A 116 -7.96 4.32 38.04
N GLY A 117 -6.82 4.81 37.58
CA GLY A 117 -6.33 6.16 37.83
C GLY A 117 -5.78 6.39 39.24
N THR A 118 -4.89 7.37 39.33
CA THR A 118 -4.31 7.91 40.57
C THR A 118 -4.61 9.41 40.65
N LYS A 119 -4.39 10.04 41.80
CA LYS A 119 -4.64 11.47 41.95
C LYS A 119 -3.61 12.29 41.16
N GLY A 120 -4.06 13.15 40.25
CA GLY A 120 -3.20 14.09 39.54
C GLY A 120 -3.82 14.71 38.30
N SER A 121 -2.99 15.18 37.38
CA SER A 121 -3.41 15.90 36.15
C SER A 121 -2.74 15.40 34.88
N ASP A 122 -1.77 14.50 34.98
CA ASP A 122 -1.14 13.89 33.81
C ASP A 122 -2.09 12.88 33.16
N PRO A 123 -1.89 12.50 31.88
CA PRO A 123 -2.66 11.43 31.26
C PRO A 123 -2.66 10.16 32.12
N GLY A 124 -3.81 9.51 32.30
CA GLY A 124 -3.99 8.38 33.21
C GLY A 124 -4.28 8.77 34.67
N GLU A 125 -3.93 9.99 35.10
CA GLU A 125 -4.24 10.50 36.44
C GLU A 125 -5.57 11.25 36.45
N LEU A 126 -6.32 11.12 37.53
CA LEU A 126 -7.65 11.68 37.72
C LEU A 126 -7.66 12.72 38.84
N SER A 127 -8.52 13.73 38.70
CA SER A 127 -8.81 14.73 39.72
C SER A 127 -10.32 14.84 39.89
N ARG A 128 -10.81 14.39 41.04
CA ARG A 128 -12.23 14.47 41.41
C ARG A 128 -13.18 13.92 40.32
N PRO A 129 -13.00 12.68 39.83
CA PRO A 129 -13.87 12.14 38.80
C PRO A 129 -15.30 12.04 39.31
N LEU A 130 -16.26 12.61 38.59
CA LEU A 130 -17.68 12.59 39.01
C LEU A 130 -18.48 11.43 38.43
N SER A 131 -18.09 10.92 37.25
CA SER A 131 -18.89 9.94 36.51
C SER A 131 -18.01 9.03 35.67
N VAL A 132 -18.54 7.83 35.40
CA VAL A 132 -17.94 6.78 34.58
C VAL A 132 -19.03 6.18 33.69
N ALA A 133 -18.69 5.87 32.43
CA ALA A 133 -19.57 5.19 31.46
C ALA A 133 -18.78 4.14 30.67
N LEU A 134 -19.47 3.12 30.17
CA LEU A 134 -18.86 1.95 29.53
C LEU A 134 -19.35 1.83 28.08
N GLY A 135 -18.42 1.59 27.15
CA GLY A 135 -18.73 1.20 25.79
C GLY A 135 -19.09 -0.28 25.68
N THR A 136 -19.75 -0.67 24.59
CA THR A 136 -20.10 -2.08 24.31
C THR A 136 -18.87 -2.97 24.09
N ASP A 137 -17.72 -2.36 23.83
CA ASP A 137 -16.40 -2.96 23.62
C ASP A 137 -15.56 -3.09 24.91
N GLY A 138 -16.07 -2.60 26.05
CA GLY A 138 -15.35 -2.59 27.32
C GLY A 138 -14.44 -1.37 27.56
N ARG A 139 -14.47 -0.34 26.70
CA ARG A 139 -13.81 0.95 27.01
C ARG A 139 -14.51 1.65 28.17
N VAL A 140 -13.72 2.24 29.06
CA VAL A 140 -14.17 2.95 30.27
C VAL A 140 -13.93 4.44 30.08
N TYR A 141 -15.00 5.23 30.02
CA TYR A 141 -14.97 6.68 29.86
C TYR A 141 -15.18 7.35 31.20
N VAL A 142 -14.27 8.23 31.60
CA VAL A 142 -14.28 8.90 32.91
C VAL A 142 -14.37 10.40 32.72
N SER A 143 -15.35 11.02 33.36
CA SER A 143 -15.42 12.47 33.52
C SER A 143 -14.41 12.91 34.57
N ASP A 144 -13.25 13.35 34.12
CA ASP A 144 -12.16 13.86 34.95
C ASP A 144 -12.40 15.34 35.30
N THR A 145 -13.43 15.55 36.13
CA THR A 145 -14.06 16.86 36.36
C THR A 145 -13.08 17.93 36.81
N GLY A 146 -12.18 17.59 37.74
CA GLY A 146 -11.20 18.53 38.30
C GLY A 146 -10.16 18.99 37.28
N ASN A 147 -9.91 18.18 36.24
CA ASN A 147 -9.01 18.50 35.13
C ASN A 147 -9.75 18.99 33.87
N HIS A 148 -11.09 19.08 33.92
CA HIS A 148 -11.95 19.56 32.84
C HIS A 148 -11.77 18.81 31.51
N ARG A 149 -11.61 17.48 31.57
CA ARG A 149 -11.42 16.61 30.39
C ARG A 149 -12.15 15.28 30.56
N ILE A 150 -12.21 14.51 29.47
CA ILE A 150 -12.63 13.10 29.50
C ILE A 150 -11.41 12.22 29.28
N GLN A 151 -11.31 11.13 30.04
CA GLN A 151 -10.25 10.13 29.86
C GLN A 151 -10.85 8.76 29.60
N VAL A 152 -10.18 7.99 28.74
CA VAL A 152 -10.64 6.68 28.27
C VAL A 152 -9.60 5.63 28.63
N PHE A 153 -10.07 4.53 29.23
CA PHE A 153 -9.25 3.40 29.67
C PHE A 153 -9.81 2.09 29.11
N THR A 154 -9.02 1.02 29.15
CA THR A 154 -9.55 -0.33 29.04
C THR A 154 -10.23 -0.74 30.34
N ALA A 155 -11.07 -1.79 30.32
CA ALA A 155 -11.67 -2.36 31.53
C ALA A 155 -10.63 -2.79 32.59
N GLU A 156 -9.40 -3.11 32.15
CA GLU A 156 -8.30 -3.45 33.05
C GLU A 156 -7.58 -2.24 33.66
N GLY A 157 -7.89 -1.03 33.19
CA GLY A 157 -7.34 0.23 33.66
C GLY A 157 -6.09 0.70 32.94
N VAL A 158 -5.78 0.18 31.75
CA VAL A 158 -4.74 0.76 30.88
C VAL A 158 -5.30 2.03 30.28
N PHE A 159 -4.59 3.15 30.43
CA PHE A 159 -4.98 4.40 29.78
C PHE A 159 -4.88 4.25 28.26
N LEU A 160 -5.91 4.72 27.55
CA LEU A 160 -5.92 4.76 26.09
C LEU A 160 -5.62 6.17 25.62
N PHE A 161 -6.58 7.08 25.77
CA PHE A 161 -6.49 8.47 25.34
C PHE A 161 -7.43 9.36 26.15
N GLY A 162 -7.29 10.68 25.99
CA GLY A 162 -8.21 11.66 26.55
C GLY A 162 -8.52 12.76 25.55
N PHE A 163 -9.64 13.44 25.74
CA PHE A 163 -10.07 14.54 24.87
C PHE A 163 -10.77 15.66 25.66
N GLY A 164 -10.82 16.83 25.02
CA GLY A 164 -11.27 18.08 25.61
C GLY A 164 -10.24 18.72 26.55
N GLY A 165 -10.69 19.75 27.26
CA GLY A 165 -9.88 20.55 28.17
C GLY A 165 -10.66 21.76 28.65
N LYS A 166 -10.09 22.55 29.56
CA LYS A 166 -10.78 23.71 30.13
C LYS A 166 -11.14 24.75 29.07
N GLY A 167 -12.43 25.07 28.90
CA GLY A 167 -12.86 26.13 28.00
C GLY A 167 -14.36 26.13 27.71
N GLU A 168 -14.79 27.09 26.87
CA GLU A 168 -16.20 27.29 26.48
C GLU A 168 -16.48 26.91 25.02
N GLY A 169 -15.42 26.67 24.22
CA GLY A 169 -15.51 26.26 22.81
C GLY A 169 -16.11 24.86 22.63
N GLN A 170 -16.42 24.50 21.38
CA GLN A 170 -16.89 23.15 21.03
C GLN A 170 -15.82 22.11 21.41
N GLY A 171 -16.23 21.03 22.07
CA GLY A 171 -15.31 19.99 22.54
C GLY A 171 -14.49 20.33 23.79
N MET A 172 -14.59 21.57 24.30
CA MET A 172 -13.98 21.99 25.57
C MET A 172 -15.02 21.91 26.70
N PHE A 173 -14.55 21.79 27.94
CA PHE A 173 -15.38 21.58 29.12
C PHE A 173 -15.05 22.54 30.26
N LYS A 174 -16.02 22.73 31.15
CA LYS A 174 -15.88 23.34 32.46
C LYS A 174 -16.70 22.51 33.43
N ASP A 175 -16.01 21.84 34.34
CA ASP A 175 -16.59 20.88 35.29
C ASP A 175 -17.48 19.80 34.62
N PRO A 176 -16.92 18.95 33.72
CA PRO A 176 -17.68 17.87 33.10
C PRO A 176 -18.20 16.91 34.19
N GLY A 177 -19.52 16.70 34.20
CA GLY A 177 -20.26 15.92 35.19
C GLY A 177 -20.62 14.53 34.68
N ARG A 178 -21.92 14.22 34.57
CA ARG A 178 -22.40 12.94 34.04
C ARG A 178 -21.88 12.67 32.63
N ILE A 179 -21.50 11.42 32.36
CA ILE A 179 -21.16 10.90 31.03
C ILE A 179 -21.99 9.66 30.74
N GLU A 180 -22.39 9.48 29.47
CA GLU A 180 -23.10 8.29 28.96
C GLU A 180 -22.57 7.94 27.56
N VAL A 181 -22.59 6.67 27.20
CA VAL A 181 -22.19 6.19 25.87
C VAL A 181 -23.30 5.33 25.29
N ASP A 182 -23.74 5.65 24.08
CA ASP A 182 -24.80 4.88 23.39
C ASP A 182 -24.21 3.68 22.62
N PRO A 183 -25.03 2.74 22.12
CA PRO A 183 -24.52 1.57 21.39
C PRO A 183 -23.71 1.90 20.12
N ALA A 184 -23.90 3.08 19.53
CA ALA A 184 -23.13 3.55 18.38
C ALA A 184 -21.79 4.19 18.78
N ASP A 185 -21.40 4.08 20.05
CA ASP A 185 -20.25 4.76 20.67
C ASP A 185 -20.34 6.30 20.62
N HIS A 186 -21.53 6.88 20.50
CA HIS A 186 -21.63 8.32 20.73
C HIS A 186 -21.52 8.63 22.23
N ILE A 187 -20.73 9.65 22.55
CA ILE A 187 -20.44 10.02 23.93
C ILE A 187 -21.21 11.30 24.28
N TYR A 188 -21.93 11.28 25.39
CA TYR A 188 -22.71 12.41 25.89
C TYR A 188 -22.08 12.90 27.18
N VAL A 189 -21.74 14.19 27.26
CA VAL A 189 -21.03 14.78 28.40
C VAL A 189 -21.79 15.99 28.93
N LEU A 190 -22.15 15.96 30.21
CA LEU A 190 -22.75 17.09 30.91
C LEU A 190 -21.69 18.12 31.26
N ASP A 191 -21.61 19.19 30.48
CA ASP A 191 -20.65 20.27 30.68
C ASP A 191 -21.23 21.30 31.66
N SER A 192 -21.23 20.93 32.95
CA SER A 192 -22.07 21.56 33.98
C SER A 192 -21.69 23.03 34.25
N GLY A 193 -20.42 23.38 34.13
CA GLY A 193 -19.93 24.75 34.34
C GLY A 193 -20.19 25.69 33.16
N ASN A 194 -20.55 25.15 32.00
CA ASN A 194 -20.94 25.87 30.79
C ASN A 194 -22.44 25.74 30.48
N ASP A 195 -23.23 25.17 31.40
CA ASP A 195 -24.67 25.00 31.28
C ASP A 195 -25.13 24.34 29.97
N ARG A 196 -24.45 23.27 29.54
CA ARG A 196 -24.80 22.53 28.32
C ARG A 196 -24.55 21.03 28.42
N LEU A 197 -25.15 20.26 27.50
CA LEU A 197 -24.83 18.86 27.23
C LEU A 197 -24.16 18.80 25.85
N GLN A 198 -22.99 18.17 25.75
CA GLN A 198 -22.30 17.97 24.47
C GLN A 198 -22.37 16.50 24.03
N LYS A 199 -22.56 16.27 22.73
CA LYS A 199 -22.53 14.96 22.09
C LYS A 199 -21.30 14.87 21.19
N PHE A 200 -20.60 13.74 21.24
CA PHE A 200 -19.43 13.40 20.44
C PHE A 200 -19.68 12.13 19.63
N LYS A 201 -18.94 11.98 18.53
CA LYS A 201 -18.90 10.77 17.71
C LYS A 201 -17.96 9.73 18.30
N GLU A 202 -17.97 8.53 17.70
CA GLU A 202 -17.14 7.41 18.08
C GLU A 202 -15.63 7.68 17.96
N ASP A 203 -15.25 8.62 17.08
CA ASP A 203 -13.89 9.12 16.89
C ASP A 203 -13.53 10.30 17.81
N THR A 204 -14.37 10.58 18.81
CA THR A 204 -14.28 11.70 19.77
C THR A 204 -14.46 13.09 19.18
N SER A 205 -14.78 13.21 17.88
CA SER A 205 -15.09 14.51 17.29
C SER A 205 -16.42 15.06 17.83
N PHE A 206 -16.48 16.38 18.04
CA PHE A 206 -17.69 17.06 18.49
C PHE A 206 -18.82 16.89 17.44
N ALA A 207 -20.00 16.50 17.90
CA ALA A 207 -21.16 16.28 17.04
C ALA A 207 -22.24 17.37 17.23
N ALA A 208 -22.60 17.69 18.47
CA ALA A 208 -23.68 18.63 18.77
C ALA A 208 -23.64 19.17 20.20
N THR A 209 -24.26 20.33 20.40
CA THR A 209 -24.59 20.89 21.73
C THR A 209 -26.10 20.88 21.94
N ILE A 210 -26.53 20.44 23.12
CA ILE A 210 -27.91 20.45 23.59
C ILE A 210 -27.99 21.36 24.83
N GLY A 211 -29.01 22.20 24.92
CA GLY A 211 -29.21 23.08 26.08
C GLY A 211 -29.35 22.28 27.38
N LEU A 212 -28.78 22.79 28.48
CA LEU A 212 -28.90 22.12 29.77
C LEU A 212 -30.26 22.37 30.41
N TYR A 213 -30.92 21.30 30.86
CA TYR A 213 -32.21 21.38 31.55
C TYR A 213 -32.24 20.67 32.91
N GLY A 214 -31.09 20.20 33.42
CA GLY A 214 -30.99 19.42 34.65
C GLY A 214 -29.55 19.34 35.19
N GLN A 215 -29.32 18.40 36.11
CA GLN A 215 -28.02 18.20 36.81
C GLN A 215 -27.45 16.78 36.66
N ASP A 216 -28.25 15.85 36.14
CA ASP A 216 -27.86 14.47 35.82
C ASP A 216 -28.72 14.01 34.63
N PHE A 217 -28.30 12.98 33.90
CA PHE A 217 -29.09 12.45 32.80
C PHE A 217 -28.81 10.97 32.54
N ALA A 218 -29.70 10.33 31.78
CA ALA A 218 -29.48 9.01 31.21
C ALA A 218 -29.96 9.00 29.75
N VAL A 219 -29.42 8.10 28.93
CA VAL A 219 -29.77 7.94 27.51
C VAL A 219 -30.31 6.53 27.30
N ASP A 220 -31.46 6.39 26.63
CA ASP A 220 -31.97 5.06 26.29
C ASP A 220 -31.42 4.54 24.95
N ARG A 221 -31.74 3.27 24.66
CA ARG A 221 -31.37 2.59 23.41
C ARG A 221 -31.91 3.25 22.12
N TYR A 222 -32.79 4.25 22.21
CA TYR A 222 -33.33 5.00 21.08
C TYR A 222 -32.68 6.40 20.96
N GLY A 223 -31.77 6.76 21.87
CA GLY A 223 -31.11 8.05 21.94
C GLY A 223 -31.90 9.14 22.64
N PHE A 224 -33.03 8.80 23.27
CA PHE A 224 -33.80 9.76 24.04
C PHE A 224 -33.10 10.02 25.37
N ILE A 225 -33.12 11.29 25.80
CA ILE A 225 -32.36 11.77 26.93
C ILE A 225 -33.32 12.08 28.09
N TYR A 226 -33.09 11.48 29.25
CA TYR A 226 -33.86 11.72 30.46
C TYR A 226 -33.06 12.62 31.40
N MET A 227 -33.38 13.90 31.40
CA MET A 227 -32.67 14.92 32.13
C MET A 227 -33.30 15.14 33.51
N LEU A 228 -32.53 14.92 34.58
CA LEU A 228 -32.98 15.10 35.96
C LEU A 228 -32.80 16.56 36.41
N ASP A 229 -33.92 17.30 36.52
CA ASP A 229 -34.00 18.64 37.12
C ASP A 229 -34.25 18.52 38.62
N ARG A 230 -33.17 18.33 39.38
CA ARG A 230 -33.18 18.16 40.84
C ARG A 230 -33.86 19.33 41.54
N LYS A 231 -33.56 20.56 41.11
CA LYS A 231 -34.10 21.79 41.71
C LYS A 231 -35.62 21.86 41.63
N ARG A 232 -36.19 21.38 40.52
CA ARG A 232 -37.66 21.34 40.33
C ARG A 232 -38.30 20.00 40.67
N SER A 233 -37.52 19.00 41.07
CA SER A 233 -37.98 17.63 41.35
C SER A 233 -38.70 17.04 40.14
N LYS A 234 -38.07 17.12 38.96
CA LYS A 234 -38.60 16.65 37.67
C LYS A 234 -37.58 15.86 36.88
N VAL A 235 -38.04 14.90 36.09
CA VAL A 235 -37.30 14.28 34.98
C VAL A 235 -37.91 14.77 33.68
N LYS A 236 -37.09 15.28 32.76
CA LYS A 236 -37.52 15.73 31.44
C LYS A 236 -37.09 14.72 30.39
N GLU A 237 -38.02 14.28 29.56
CA GLU A 237 -37.69 13.49 28.37
C GLU A 237 -37.39 14.45 27.21
N LEU A 238 -36.25 14.26 26.57
CA LEU A 238 -35.83 14.99 25.38
C LEU A 238 -35.65 14.00 24.22
N SER A 239 -36.00 14.44 23.01
CA SER A 239 -35.65 13.73 21.78
C SER A 239 -34.13 13.64 21.60
N PRO A 240 -33.62 12.75 20.71
CA PRO A 240 -32.19 12.69 20.37
C PRO A 240 -31.59 14.00 19.85
N LYS A 241 -32.43 14.93 19.36
CA LYS A 241 -32.03 16.27 18.89
C LYS A 241 -32.11 17.35 19.99
N GLY A 242 -32.46 16.98 21.22
CA GLY A 242 -32.54 17.91 22.35
C GLY A 242 -33.87 18.65 22.52
N LEU A 243 -34.90 18.37 21.70
CA LEU A 243 -36.24 18.91 21.91
C LEU A 243 -36.88 18.31 23.16
N VAL A 244 -37.34 19.13 24.11
CA VAL A 244 -38.08 18.70 25.30
C VAL A 244 -39.46 18.18 24.88
N LEU A 245 -39.74 16.92 25.20
CA LEU A 245 -40.98 16.24 24.86
C LEU A 245 -41.96 16.23 26.03
N GLY A 246 -41.48 16.02 27.26
CA GLY A 246 -42.31 16.06 28.46
C GLY A 246 -41.56 16.09 29.77
N ASN A 247 -42.33 16.04 30.87
CA ASN A 247 -41.81 16.07 32.23
C ASN A 247 -42.58 15.11 33.15
N ILE A 248 -41.87 14.40 34.03
CA ILE A 248 -42.41 13.53 35.09
C ILE A 248 -41.90 14.06 36.43
N GLY A 249 -42.72 14.04 37.48
CA GLY A 249 -42.28 14.43 38.81
C GLY A 249 -42.89 15.71 39.35
N THR A 250 -43.16 15.71 40.65
CA THR A 250 -43.38 16.90 41.48
C THR A 250 -42.67 16.73 42.82
N LYS A 251 -42.51 17.80 43.61
CA LYS A 251 -41.94 17.69 44.95
C LYS A 251 -42.88 16.89 45.89
N GLY A 252 -42.35 15.92 46.64
CA GLY A 252 -43.10 15.16 47.65
C GLY A 252 -42.59 13.73 47.84
N SER A 253 -43.37 12.89 48.53
CA SER A 253 -43.04 11.49 48.85
C SER A 253 -43.99 10.45 48.26
N GLY A 254 -45.07 10.90 47.61
CA GLY A 254 -46.03 10.03 46.93
C GLY A 254 -45.48 9.35 45.67
N ARG A 255 -46.34 8.57 44.99
CA ARG A 255 -46.03 7.94 43.71
C ARG A 255 -45.77 9.01 42.64
N GLY A 256 -44.62 8.95 41.98
CA GLY A 256 -44.22 9.97 40.99
C GLY A 256 -43.89 11.34 41.58
N GLN A 257 -43.68 11.43 42.89
CA GLN A 257 -43.14 12.61 43.55
C GLN A 257 -41.70 12.33 44.00
N PHE A 258 -40.85 13.34 43.91
CA PHE A 258 -39.45 13.25 44.27
C PHE A 258 -39.09 14.27 45.35
N ASN A 259 -38.11 13.94 46.19
CA ASN A 259 -37.52 14.80 47.18
C ASN A 259 -36.00 14.69 47.10
N ASP A 260 -35.36 15.72 46.54
CA ASP A 260 -33.92 15.75 46.27
C ASP A 260 -33.42 14.56 45.43
N PRO A 261 -34.02 14.29 44.25
CA PRO A 261 -33.54 13.20 43.40
C PRO A 261 -32.15 13.54 42.86
N ARG A 262 -31.20 12.60 42.95
CA ARG A 262 -29.78 12.87 42.64
C ARG A 262 -29.16 12.00 41.54
N GLY A 263 -29.72 10.82 41.30
CA GLY A 263 -29.21 9.88 40.32
C GLY A 263 -30.32 9.40 39.40
N ILE A 264 -30.01 9.23 38.12
CA ILE A 264 -30.87 8.58 37.14
C ILE A 264 -30.09 7.55 36.30
N ALA A 265 -30.75 6.46 35.91
CA ALA A 265 -30.25 5.48 34.95
C ALA A 265 -31.40 4.87 34.14
N VAL A 266 -31.07 4.30 32.97
CA VAL A 266 -31.98 3.46 32.18
C VAL A 266 -31.62 2.00 32.41
N GLY A 267 -32.60 1.18 32.77
CA GLY A 267 -32.45 -0.26 32.93
C GLY A 267 -32.53 -1.03 31.61
N PRO A 268 -32.26 -2.35 31.65
CA PRO A 268 -32.18 -3.20 30.45
C PRO A 268 -33.47 -3.22 29.63
N GLU A 269 -34.62 -3.12 30.31
CA GLU A 269 -35.96 -3.12 29.69
C GLU A 269 -36.42 -1.70 29.31
N GLY A 270 -35.57 -0.69 29.51
CA GLY A 270 -35.86 0.71 29.22
C GLY A 270 -36.59 1.45 30.35
N GLU A 271 -36.73 0.84 31.52
CA GLU A 271 -37.25 1.50 32.71
C GLU A 271 -36.26 2.52 33.28
N LEU A 272 -36.78 3.60 33.84
CA LEU A 272 -35.98 4.63 34.52
C LEU A 272 -35.84 4.26 35.99
N LEU A 273 -34.60 4.29 36.47
CA LEU A 273 -34.26 4.18 37.89
C LEU A 273 -33.91 5.58 38.40
N ILE A 274 -34.65 6.07 39.40
CA ILE A 274 -34.45 7.41 39.96
C ILE A 274 -34.12 7.30 41.45
N ALA A 275 -32.91 7.70 41.81
CA ALA A 275 -32.45 7.77 43.20
C ALA A 275 -33.10 8.99 43.90
N ASP A 276 -34.16 8.72 44.66
CA ASP A 276 -34.97 9.71 45.36
C ASP A 276 -34.43 9.92 46.79
N THR A 277 -33.26 10.56 46.86
CA THR A 277 -32.34 10.54 48.01
C THR A 277 -32.98 10.86 49.37
N LYS A 278 -33.87 11.85 49.48
CA LYS A 278 -34.47 12.22 50.78
C LYS A 278 -35.71 11.39 51.14
N ASN A 279 -36.21 10.61 50.19
CA ASN A 279 -37.26 9.62 50.44
C ASN A 279 -36.68 8.21 50.64
N ASP A 280 -35.35 8.07 50.73
CA ASP A 280 -34.63 6.81 51.00
C ASP A 280 -35.06 5.64 50.08
N ARG A 281 -35.29 5.93 48.79
CA ARG A 281 -35.75 4.93 47.80
C ARG A 281 -35.12 5.12 46.42
N VAL A 282 -35.17 4.06 45.62
CA VAL A 282 -35.01 4.14 44.16
C VAL A 282 -36.37 3.86 43.52
N GLN A 283 -36.92 4.84 42.79
CA GLN A 283 -38.21 4.69 42.12
C GLN A 283 -38.02 4.18 40.69
N ARG A 284 -38.77 3.13 40.32
CA ARG A 284 -38.74 2.50 38.98
C ARG A 284 -39.93 2.96 38.15
N ILE A 285 -39.67 3.51 36.96
CA ILE A 285 -40.69 4.09 36.08
C ILE A 285 -40.49 3.64 34.64
N GLU A 286 -41.49 3.04 34.03
CA GLU A 286 -41.51 2.78 32.59
C GLU A 286 -42.21 3.95 31.86
N VAL A 287 -41.58 4.43 30.78
CA VAL A 287 -42.07 5.55 29.97
C VAL A 287 -42.28 5.12 28.53
N GLN A 288 -43.54 5.10 28.10
CA GLN A 288 -43.92 4.74 26.73
C GLN A 288 -44.15 6.00 25.89
N ASN A 289 -43.47 6.05 24.76
CA ASN A 289 -43.52 7.15 23.80
C ASN A 289 -43.49 6.59 22.38
N LYS A 290 -44.56 6.81 21.60
CA LYS A 290 -44.70 6.36 20.20
C LYS A 290 -43.63 6.91 19.26
N LEU A 291 -42.90 7.96 19.64
CA LEU A 291 -41.78 8.48 18.85
C LEU A 291 -40.55 7.54 18.87
N LYS A 292 -40.49 6.58 19.80
CA LYS A 292 -39.44 5.56 19.85
C LYS A 292 -39.76 4.44 18.86
N SER A 293 -39.30 4.58 17.62
CA SER A 293 -39.52 3.57 16.57
C SER A 293 -38.39 2.53 16.51
N ASP A 294 -37.14 2.99 16.39
CA ASP A 294 -35.99 2.16 16.07
C ASP A 294 -34.81 2.42 17.02
N PRO A 295 -34.26 1.37 17.66
CA PRO A 295 -33.07 1.49 18.48
C PRO A 295 -31.86 1.96 17.68
N ILE A 296 -30.93 2.63 18.35
CA ILE A 296 -29.62 2.99 17.84
C ILE A 296 -28.89 1.70 17.46
N ARG A 297 -28.31 1.71 16.26
CA ARG A 297 -27.52 0.59 15.75
C ARG A 297 -26.13 0.61 16.38
N PRO A 298 -25.59 -0.55 16.80
CA PRO A 298 -24.25 -0.60 17.33
C PRO A 298 -23.19 -0.09 16.35
N SER A 299 -22.09 0.44 16.89
CA SER A 299 -20.90 0.75 16.11
C SER A 299 -20.33 -0.54 15.53
N LEU A 300 -19.96 -0.50 14.25
CA LEU A 300 -19.36 -1.63 13.53
C LEU A 300 -17.90 -1.38 13.19
N ARG A 301 -17.28 -0.35 13.77
CA ARG A 301 -15.88 -0.02 13.49
C ARG A 301 -14.93 -1.04 14.12
N THR A 302 -13.80 -1.26 13.46
CA THR A 302 -12.68 -1.97 14.04
C THR A 302 -12.16 -1.23 15.27
N LYS A 303 -11.80 -1.97 16.31
CA LYS A 303 -11.23 -1.44 17.55
C LYS A 303 -10.05 -2.30 17.97
N LEU A 304 -9.02 -1.67 18.51
CA LEU A 304 -7.85 -2.38 19.03
C LEU A 304 -7.63 -1.98 20.48
N LEU A 305 -7.72 -2.95 21.38
CA LEU A 305 -7.48 -2.75 22.82
C LEU A 305 -6.20 -3.48 23.26
N VAL A 306 -5.78 -3.22 24.49
CA VAL A 306 -4.59 -3.82 25.09
C VAL A 306 -4.87 -4.23 26.54
N THR A 307 -4.31 -5.35 26.97
CA THR A 307 -4.37 -5.78 28.37
C THR A 307 -3.37 -5.03 29.24
N GLY A 308 -3.44 -5.21 30.56
CA GLY A 308 -2.29 -5.03 31.43
C GLY A 308 -1.14 -5.98 31.07
N PRO A 309 0.03 -5.83 31.73
CA PRO A 309 1.19 -6.67 31.42
C PRO A 309 0.87 -8.14 31.75
N VAL A 310 1.03 -9.01 30.75
CA VAL A 310 0.89 -10.47 30.91
C VAL A 310 2.21 -11.13 31.30
N ARG A 311 3.34 -10.46 31.03
CA ARG A 311 4.70 -10.88 31.40
C ARG A 311 5.58 -9.65 31.61
N SER A 312 6.51 -9.74 32.56
CA SER A 312 7.48 -8.68 32.84
C SER A 312 8.86 -9.29 33.14
N LEU A 313 9.82 -9.07 32.26
CA LEU A 313 11.22 -9.47 32.46
C LEU A 313 11.96 -8.35 33.19
N ARG A 314 12.67 -8.65 34.28
CA ARG A 314 13.46 -7.66 35.04
C ARG A 314 14.83 -7.50 34.41
N ILE A 315 14.96 -6.53 33.51
CA ILE A 315 16.18 -6.24 32.74
C ILE A 315 16.17 -4.78 32.26
N GLU A 316 17.31 -4.11 32.34
CA GLU A 316 17.50 -2.73 31.85
C GLU A 316 17.85 -2.74 30.35
N ALA A 317 16.89 -3.21 29.56
CA ALA A 317 17.02 -3.26 28.10
C ALA A 317 16.67 -1.90 27.47
N ASN A 318 17.46 -1.46 26.49
CA ASN A 318 17.17 -0.23 25.72
C ASN A 318 16.68 -0.50 24.29
N VAL A 319 16.95 -1.68 23.74
CA VAL A 319 16.47 -2.11 22.42
C VAL A 319 15.98 -3.55 22.48
N ILE A 320 14.96 -3.87 21.69
CA ILE A 320 14.26 -5.15 21.69
C ILE A 320 13.90 -5.59 20.28
N ALA A 321 13.98 -6.89 20.02
CA ALA A 321 13.44 -7.50 18.81
C ALA A 321 12.88 -8.89 19.12
N THR A 322 12.13 -9.46 18.18
CA THR A 322 11.58 -10.81 18.27
C THR A 322 12.00 -11.65 17.07
N ALA A 323 12.12 -12.96 17.30
CA ALA A 323 12.30 -13.97 16.26
C ALA A 323 11.40 -15.17 16.60
N GLY A 324 10.25 -15.24 15.93
CA GLY A 324 9.16 -16.12 16.32
C GLY A 324 8.77 -15.86 17.78
N GLU A 325 8.88 -16.91 18.59
CA GLU A 325 8.56 -16.90 20.03
C GLU A 325 9.71 -16.39 20.92
N LYS A 326 10.89 -16.11 20.35
CA LYS A 326 12.05 -15.64 21.13
C LYS A 326 12.07 -14.13 21.22
N THR A 327 12.45 -13.62 22.39
CA THR A 327 12.69 -12.19 22.63
C THR A 327 14.18 -11.94 22.76
N VAL A 328 14.72 -11.03 21.97
CA VAL A 328 16.12 -10.61 22.02
C VAL A 328 16.19 -9.18 22.51
N VAL A 329 17.04 -8.93 23.50
CA VAL A 329 17.21 -7.60 24.08
C VAL A 329 18.68 -7.28 24.23
N TYR A 330 19.03 -5.99 24.23
CA TYR A 330 20.36 -5.53 24.64
C TYR A 330 20.28 -4.92 26.03
N ASP A 331 20.95 -5.57 26.99
CA ASP A 331 21.15 -5.13 28.37
C ASP A 331 22.21 -4.04 28.37
N ALA A 332 21.78 -2.77 28.45
CA ALA A 332 22.66 -1.63 28.27
C ALA A 332 23.72 -1.52 29.37
N ASP A 333 23.37 -1.92 30.59
CA ASP A 333 24.26 -1.93 31.76
C ASP A 333 25.40 -2.93 31.61
N LYS A 334 25.08 -4.13 31.13
CA LYS A 334 26.09 -5.17 30.91
C LYS A 334 26.81 -5.04 29.57
N GLY A 335 26.20 -4.35 28.61
CA GLY A 335 26.67 -4.28 27.23
C GLY A 335 26.58 -5.64 26.53
N GLN A 336 25.49 -6.37 26.77
CA GLN A 336 25.32 -7.76 26.30
C GLN A 336 23.91 -7.98 25.76
N TYR A 337 23.80 -8.87 24.78
CA TYR A 337 22.52 -9.37 24.30
C TYR A 337 22.04 -10.51 25.18
N ALA A 338 20.74 -10.55 25.47
CA ALA A 338 20.08 -11.66 26.14
C ALA A 338 18.93 -12.18 25.26
N VAL A 339 18.85 -13.50 25.11
CA VAL A 339 17.81 -14.20 24.35
C VAL A 339 16.92 -14.93 25.35
N PHE A 340 15.63 -14.64 25.31
CA PHE A 340 14.60 -15.25 26.14
C PHE A 340 13.66 -16.09 25.30
N ASP A 341 13.20 -17.21 25.85
CA ASP A 341 12.14 -18.02 25.26
C ASP A 341 10.74 -17.40 25.47
N ALA A 342 9.71 -18.08 24.96
CA ALA A 342 8.30 -17.70 25.12
C ALA A 342 7.90 -17.58 26.61
N ALA A 343 8.47 -18.43 27.47
CA ALA A 343 8.19 -18.43 28.91
C ALA A 343 8.94 -17.31 29.66
N GLY A 344 9.89 -16.63 29.01
CA GLY A 344 10.68 -15.56 29.61
C GLY A 344 11.92 -16.06 30.34
N LYS A 345 12.33 -17.31 30.10
CA LYS A 345 13.58 -17.87 30.60
C LYS A 345 14.72 -17.46 29.67
N GLU A 346 15.80 -16.95 30.26
CA GLU A 346 17.03 -16.63 29.52
C GLU A 346 17.67 -17.92 29.01
N GLU A 347 17.76 -18.08 27.69
CA GLU A 347 18.43 -19.20 27.03
C GLU A 347 19.91 -18.92 26.80
N LYS A 348 20.23 -17.67 26.46
CA LYS A 348 21.58 -17.28 26.05
C LYS A 348 21.88 -15.83 26.37
N ARG A 349 23.14 -15.56 26.71
CA ARG A 349 23.72 -14.22 26.80
C ARG A 349 25.05 -14.16 26.08
N PHE A 350 25.30 -13.08 25.33
CA PHE A 350 26.52 -12.91 24.54
C PHE A 350 26.81 -11.44 24.24
N GLY A 351 27.96 -11.15 23.61
CA GLY A 351 28.41 -9.81 23.29
C GLY A 351 29.22 -9.15 24.41
N SER A 352 29.79 -8.00 24.09
CA SER A 352 30.55 -7.14 25.01
C SER A 352 30.53 -5.70 24.50
N SER A 353 30.50 -4.73 25.43
CA SER A 353 30.71 -3.31 25.14
C SER A 353 32.16 -2.85 25.35
N LYS A 354 33.04 -3.77 25.77
CA LYS A 354 34.45 -3.51 26.09
C LYS A 354 35.36 -4.36 25.21
N GLY A 355 36.44 -3.76 24.72
CA GLY A 355 37.45 -4.43 23.90
C GLY A 355 37.69 -3.73 22.57
N LYS A 356 38.48 -4.38 21.70
CA LYS A 356 38.79 -3.92 20.34
C LYS A 356 38.39 -4.93 19.25
N GLU A 357 37.78 -6.05 19.63
CA GLU A 357 37.33 -7.07 18.70
C GLU A 357 36.18 -6.55 17.83
N GLU A 358 36.03 -7.13 16.64
CA GLU A 358 34.99 -6.72 15.70
C GLU A 358 33.57 -6.98 16.20
N SER A 359 33.42 -7.95 17.11
CA SER A 359 32.17 -8.33 17.79
C SER A 359 31.74 -7.37 18.90
N VAL A 360 32.57 -6.37 19.26
CA VAL A 360 32.25 -5.41 20.33
C VAL A 360 31.21 -4.40 19.85
N THR A 361 30.13 -4.25 20.62
CA THR A 361 29.04 -3.31 20.33
C THR A 361 29.18 -2.11 21.24
N ARG A 362 29.50 -0.93 20.68
CA ARG A 362 29.74 0.28 21.49
C ARG A 362 28.46 0.86 22.07
N ARG A 363 27.38 0.89 21.27
CA ARG A 363 26.03 1.26 21.72
C ARG A 363 25.00 0.76 20.71
N ALA A 364 24.30 -0.32 21.05
CA ALA A 364 23.15 -0.78 20.27
C ALA A 364 22.04 0.28 20.28
N ALA A 365 21.51 0.60 19.10
CA ALA A 365 20.41 1.56 18.93
C ALA A 365 19.24 1.03 18.08
N GLY A 366 19.36 -0.17 17.51
CA GLY A 366 18.28 -0.89 16.85
C GLY A 366 18.66 -2.34 16.70
N LEU A 367 17.66 -3.22 16.79
CA LEU A 367 17.78 -4.66 16.58
C LEU A 367 16.76 -5.10 15.53
N ALA A 368 17.18 -5.97 14.62
CA ALA A 368 16.25 -6.70 13.76
C ALA A 368 16.72 -8.15 13.66
N VAL A 369 15.79 -9.09 13.64
CA VAL A 369 16.11 -10.52 13.59
C VAL A 369 15.47 -11.14 12.36
N SER A 370 16.24 -11.96 11.66
CA SER A 370 15.77 -12.89 10.65
C SER A 370 16.07 -14.31 11.12
N GLU A 371 15.07 -15.21 11.05
CA GLU A 371 15.29 -16.62 11.38
C GLU A 371 16.32 -17.28 10.45
N GLN A 372 16.45 -16.79 9.22
CA GLN A 372 17.39 -17.31 8.23
C GLN A 372 18.81 -16.78 8.44
N THR A 373 18.94 -15.48 8.71
CA THR A 373 20.25 -14.80 8.64
C THR A 373 20.81 -14.34 9.99
N GLY A 374 19.99 -14.29 11.04
CA GLY A 374 20.39 -14.00 12.41
C GLY A 374 19.95 -12.62 12.91
N LEU A 375 20.65 -12.13 13.93
CA LEU A 375 20.44 -10.84 14.58
C LEU A 375 21.31 -9.77 13.92
N TYR A 376 20.70 -8.70 13.45
CA TYR A 376 21.38 -7.49 12.99
C TYR A 376 21.27 -6.39 14.02
N VAL A 377 22.36 -5.65 14.19
CA VAL A 377 22.48 -4.61 15.22
C VAL A 377 23.05 -3.34 14.63
N SER A 378 22.32 -2.24 14.81
CA SER A 378 22.85 -0.90 14.59
C SER A 378 23.75 -0.48 15.75
N ASP A 379 25.07 -0.53 15.57
CA ASP A 379 26.03 -0.01 16.54
C ASP A 379 26.24 1.50 16.32
N ARG A 380 25.41 2.31 16.99
CA ARG A 380 25.34 3.76 16.79
C ARG A 380 26.68 4.46 17.02
N LYS A 381 27.39 4.11 18.09
CA LYS A 381 28.73 4.68 18.37
C LYS A 381 29.84 3.95 17.59
N GLY A 382 29.57 2.76 17.11
CA GLY A 382 30.43 2.03 16.18
C GLY A 382 30.51 2.68 14.80
N GLY A 383 29.39 3.22 14.32
CA GLY A 383 29.25 3.66 12.92
C GLY A 383 29.26 2.48 11.96
N GLN A 384 28.56 1.40 12.32
CA GLN A 384 28.53 0.13 11.58
C GLN A 384 27.25 -0.65 11.91
N ILE A 385 26.94 -1.62 11.06
CA ILE A 385 25.94 -2.67 11.34
C ILE A 385 26.68 -3.97 11.59
N GLN A 386 26.25 -4.72 12.61
CA GLN A 386 26.83 -6.01 13.01
C GLN A 386 25.81 -7.13 12.80
N ASN A 387 26.28 -8.33 12.44
CA ASN A 387 25.45 -9.53 12.32
C ASN A 387 25.94 -10.62 13.28
N PHE A 388 25.02 -11.22 14.04
CA PHE A 388 25.27 -12.33 14.94
C PHE A 388 24.28 -13.49 14.71
N THR A 389 24.66 -14.72 15.04
CA THR A 389 23.67 -15.78 15.29
C THR A 389 22.97 -15.55 16.63
N LEU A 390 21.78 -16.13 16.82
CA LEU A 390 21.11 -16.10 18.14
C LEU A 390 21.86 -16.91 19.22
N SER A 391 22.80 -17.78 18.83
CA SER A 391 23.74 -18.44 19.74
C SER A 391 24.94 -17.56 20.13
N GLY A 392 25.07 -16.37 19.55
CA GLY A 392 26.07 -15.36 19.89
C GLY A 392 27.36 -15.39 19.08
N GLU A 393 27.39 -16.10 17.95
CA GLU A 393 28.52 -16.09 17.02
C GLU A 393 28.46 -14.83 16.16
N HIS A 394 29.55 -14.07 16.08
CA HIS A 394 29.67 -12.92 15.19
C HIS A 394 29.92 -13.39 13.75
N LYS A 395 29.16 -12.86 12.79
CA LYS A 395 29.27 -13.21 11.37
C LYS A 395 30.05 -12.19 10.57
N LEU A 396 29.58 -10.94 10.57
CA LEU A 396 30.18 -9.87 9.76
C LEU A 396 29.80 -8.48 10.27
N ASN A 397 30.58 -7.48 9.86
CA ASN A 397 30.28 -6.07 10.03
C ASN A 397 30.31 -5.35 8.68
N PHE A 398 29.39 -4.41 8.49
CA PHE A 398 29.27 -3.65 7.25
C PHE A 398 28.82 -2.21 7.52
N GLY A 399 28.76 -1.39 6.47
CA GLY A 399 28.42 0.04 6.60
C GLY A 399 29.54 0.91 7.18
N ARG A 400 30.77 0.41 7.29
CA ARG A 400 31.92 1.17 7.82
C ARG A 400 32.37 2.23 6.81
N LYS A 401 32.91 3.35 7.29
CA LYS A 401 33.50 4.42 6.45
C LYS A 401 34.82 4.02 5.74
N GLU A 402 35.34 2.83 6.00
CA GLU A 402 36.60 2.36 5.41
C GLU A 402 36.31 1.48 4.18
N GLY A 403 36.49 2.06 2.99
CA GLY A 403 36.34 1.39 1.69
C GLY A 403 37.07 2.16 0.57
N PHE A 404 37.55 1.45 -0.45
CA PHE A 404 38.45 1.93 -1.51
C PHE A 404 37.90 3.09 -2.38
N PHE A 405 36.62 3.44 -2.24
CA PHE A 405 35.96 4.53 -2.93
C PHE A 405 35.50 5.58 -1.92
N GLY A 406 36.07 6.79 -1.97
CA GLY A 406 35.76 7.91 -1.08
C GLY A 406 34.37 8.54 -1.28
N ASN A 407 33.34 7.75 -1.58
CA ASN A 407 31.96 8.20 -1.69
C ASN A 407 31.16 7.84 -0.42
N LYS A 408 30.24 8.72 -0.02
CA LYS A 408 29.36 8.56 1.16
C LYS A 408 28.33 7.43 1.05
N GLU A 409 28.23 6.75 -0.09
CA GLU A 409 27.18 5.76 -0.34
C GLU A 409 27.56 4.41 0.28
N GLY A 410 26.65 3.86 1.09
CA GLY A 410 26.82 2.57 1.75
C GLY A 410 27.64 2.61 3.04
N SER A 411 28.07 3.79 3.50
CA SER A 411 28.63 3.98 4.84
C SER A 411 27.60 4.59 5.78
N VAL A 412 27.48 4.10 7.01
CA VAL A 412 26.54 4.63 8.00
C VAL A 412 27.21 5.53 9.04
N ASN A 413 26.48 6.53 9.54
CA ASN A 413 26.97 7.51 10.51
C ASN A 413 25.97 7.74 11.66
N SER A 414 26.13 7.03 12.78
CA SER A 414 25.11 6.96 13.85
C SER A 414 23.82 6.25 13.42
N PRO A 415 23.92 4.99 12.92
CA PRO A 415 22.74 4.19 12.60
C PRO A 415 21.89 3.95 13.85
N THR A 416 20.57 3.97 13.69
CA THR A 416 19.58 3.77 14.77
C THR A 416 18.62 2.64 14.39
N GLY A 417 17.38 2.95 14.00
CA GLY A 417 16.38 1.96 13.61
C GLY A 417 16.84 1.08 12.46
N ILE A 418 16.46 -0.19 12.52
CA ILE A 418 16.80 -1.20 11.53
C ILE A 418 15.58 -2.09 11.29
N ALA A 419 15.28 -2.39 10.03
CA ALA A 419 14.20 -3.28 9.63
C ALA A 419 14.71 -4.26 8.57
N ILE A 420 14.10 -5.45 8.52
CA ILE A 420 14.42 -6.49 7.54
C ILE A 420 13.12 -6.86 6.84
N ASN A 421 13.14 -6.92 5.52
CA ASN A 421 11.98 -7.39 4.74
C ASN A 421 11.97 -8.92 4.59
N GLU A 422 10.91 -9.46 4.00
CA GLU A 422 10.74 -10.90 3.76
C GLU A 422 11.84 -11.52 2.88
N LYS A 423 12.50 -10.72 2.04
CA LYS A 423 13.63 -11.15 1.18
C LYS A 423 14.99 -11.08 1.89
N GLY A 424 15.04 -10.59 3.12
CA GLY A 424 16.26 -10.42 3.90
C GLY A 424 17.05 -9.12 3.62
N SER A 425 16.49 -8.19 2.85
CA SER A 425 17.06 -6.86 2.67
C SER A 425 16.91 -6.05 3.95
N ILE A 426 17.95 -5.29 4.27
CA ILE A 426 18.13 -4.58 5.53
C ILE A 426 18.03 -3.08 5.26
N TYR A 427 17.08 -2.42 5.92
CA TYR A 427 16.92 -0.96 5.87
C TYR A 427 17.37 -0.36 7.18
N VAL A 428 18.17 0.70 7.11
CA VAL A 428 18.78 1.34 8.28
C VAL A 428 18.47 2.83 8.26
N ALA A 429 17.90 3.34 9.35
CA ALA A 429 17.82 4.76 9.62
C ALA A 429 19.21 5.29 10.01
N ASP A 430 19.84 6.03 9.11
CA ASP A 430 21.10 6.71 9.39
C ASP A 430 20.83 8.14 9.84
N THR A 431 20.73 8.31 11.16
CA THR A 431 20.39 9.60 11.77
C THR A 431 21.44 10.67 11.48
N GLY A 432 22.74 10.33 11.47
CA GLY A 432 23.81 11.33 11.31
C GLY A 432 23.96 11.81 9.88
N ASP A 433 23.71 10.94 8.89
CA ASP A 433 23.69 11.34 7.48
C ASP A 433 22.30 11.73 6.96
N ARG A 434 21.27 11.62 7.81
CA ARG A 434 19.86 12.00 7.56
C ARG A 434 19.27 11.27 6.36
N ARG A 435 19.55 9.98 6.24
CA ARG A 435 19.16 9.14 5.10
C ARG A 435 18.75 7.76 5.55
N ILE A 436 18.16 7.00 4.64
CA ILE A 436 17.98 5.56 4.79
C ILE A 436 18.99 4.85 3.90
N GLU A 437 19.65 3.84 4.45
CA GLU A 437 20.57 2.97 3.71
C GLU A 437 19.99 1.56 3.62
N ALA A 438 20.06 0.94 2.43
CA ALA A 438 19.60 -0.40 2.17
C ALA A 438 20.77 -1.34 1.83
N PHE A 439 20.76 -2.53 2.43
CA PHE A 439 21.80 -3.56 2.27
C PHE A 439 21.17 -4.93 1.99
N GLY A 440 21.90 -5.79 1.30
CA GLY A 440 21.59 -7.21 1.22
C GLY A 440 21.85 -7.93 2.55
N PRO A 441 21.37 -9.18 2.73
CA PRO A 441 21.58 -9.95 3.95
C PRO A 441 23.06 -10.23 4.26
N ASP A 442 23.91 -10.20 3.24
CA ASP A 442 25.37 -10.35 3.30
C ASP A 442 26.11 -9.03 3.60
N GLY A 443 25.39 -7.92 3.77
CA GLY A 443 25.95 -6.60 4.04
C GLY A 443 26.38 -5.81 2.80
N VAL A 444 26.10 -6.31 1.58
CA VAL A 444 26.36 -5.57 0.34
C VAL A 444 25.43 -4.38 0.24
N PHE A 445 25.99 -3.19 0.00
CA PHE A 445 25.19 -1.97 -0.21
C PHE A 445 24.35 -2.10 -1.49
N LEU A 446 23.04 -1.85 -1.38
CA LEU A 446 22.10 -1.88 -2.50
C LEU A 446 21.88 -0.47 -3.05
N PHE A 447 21.39 0.42 -2.20
CA PHE A 447 21.12 1.83 -2.51
C PHE A 447 20.83 2.58 -1.20
N GLY A 448 20.72 3.90 -1.29
CA GLY A 448 20.12 4.69 -0.21
C GLY A 448 19.53 5.98 -0.73
N PHE A 449 18.69 6.59 0.10
CA PHE A 449 17.90 7.75 -0.28
C PHE A 449 17.71 8.71 0.90
N GLY A 450 17.38 9.95 0.57
CA GLY A 450 17.44 11.08 1.49
C GLY A 450 18.61 12.04 1.15
N PRO A 451 18.69 13.19 1.82
CA PRO A 451 17.80 13.62 2.91
C PRO A 451 16.42 14.05 2.43
N LEU A 452 16.23 14.32 1.14
CA LEU A 452 14.93 14.68 0.60
C LEU A 452 14.04 13.44 0.39
N VAL A 453 12.87 13.44 1.02
CA VAL A 453 11.80 12.44 0.85
C VAL A 453 10.50 13.20 0.59
N GLY A 454 10.07 13.20 -0.68
CA GLY A 454 8.94 14.02 -1.13
C GLY A 454 9.22 15.50 -0.94
N PRO A 455 8.30 16.28 -0.32
CA PRO A 455 8.51 17.70 -0.06
C PRO A 455 9.31 18.00 1.22
N TYR A 456 9.80 16.98 1.93
CA TYR A 456 10.47 17.13 3.23
C TYR A 456 11.95 16.77 3.15
N GLU A 457 12.77 17.45 3.95
CA GLU A 457 14.15 17.05 4.22
C GLU A 457 14.20 16.37 5.60
N LEU A 458 14.60 15.09 5.63
CA LEU A 458 14.77 14.32 6.86
C LEU A 458 15.70 15.06 7.81
N SER A 459 15.32 15.07 9.08
CA SER A 459 16.02 15.80 10.14
C SER A 459 16.68 14.84 11.12
N GLU A 460 15.93 13.90 11.68
CA GLU A 460 16.44 12.85 12.56
C GLU A 460 15.68 11.55 12.30
N PRO A 461 15.96 10.80 11.21
CA PRO A 461 15.36 9.49 11.02
C PRO A 461 15.89 8.56 12.12
N VAL A 462 14.98 8.01 12.95
CA VAL A 462 15.32 7.17 14.11
C VAL A 462 14.75 5.76 14.04
N GLY A 463 13.72 5.56 13.22
CA GLY A 463 13.01 4.28 13.13
C GLY A 463 12.66 3.95 11.69
N VAL A 464 12.70 2.66 11.37
CA VAL A 464 12.21 2.11 10.11
C VAL A 464 11.37 0.87 10.41
N ALA A 465 10.27 0.71 9.69
CA ALA A 465 9.44 -0.49 9.72
C ALA A 465 9.01 -0.86 8.30
N TRP A 466 8.70 -2.13 8.09
CA TRP A 466 8.35 -2.69 6.80
C TRP A 466 6.98 -3.36 6.90
N ASP A 467 6.11 -3.15 5.91
CA ASP A 467 4.87 -3.92 5.77
C ASP A 467 4.99 -5.01 4.69
N PRO A 468 4.20 -6.10 4.79
CA PRO A 468 4.16 -7.17 3.78
C PRO A 468 3.71 -6.72 2.39
N ALA A 469 3.07 -5.56 2.26
CA ALA A 469 2.70 -4.99 0.96
C ALA A 469 3.90 -4.32 0.26
N GLY A 470 5.06 -4.28 0.91
CA GLY A 470 6.29 -3.75 0.36
C GLY A 470 6.51 -2.26 0.64
N PHE A 471 5.76 -1.65 1.57
CA PHE A 471 6.01 -0.26 1.96
C PHE A 471 6.97 -0.15 3.13
N LEU A 472 7.80 0.88 3.07
CA LEU A 472 8.71 1.27 4.12
C LEU A 472 8.12 2.46 4.89
N TYR A 473 8.08 2.34 6.21
CA TYR A 473 7.70 3.41 7.11
C TYR A 473 8.94 3.98 7.81
N ILE A 474 9.13 5.29 7.73
CA ILE A 474 10.26 5.99 8.35
C ILE A 474 9.72 6.91 9.44
N LEU A 475 10.20 6.73 10.66
CA LEU A 475 9.93 7.62 11.77
C LEU A 475 11.04 8.67 11.88
N ASP A 476 10.70 9.93 11.65
CA ASP A 476 11.60 11.07 11.85
C ASP A 476 11.26 11.79 13.16
N ARG A 477 12.20 11.72 14.10
CA ARG A 477 12.11 12.31 15.43
C ARG A 477 12.19 13.83 15.41
N GLY A 478 12.96 14.41 14.49
CA GLY A 478 13.14 15.86 14.38
C GLY A 478 11.89 16.53 13.82
N LEU A 479 11.34 15.94 12.76
CA LEU A 479 10.12 16.41 12.09
C LEU A 479 8.84 16.04 12.82
N LYS A 480 8.89 15.09 13.78
CA LYS A 480 7.71 14.52 14.47
C LYS A 480 6.74 13.91 13.46
N LYS A 481 7.28 13.18 12.48
CA LYS A 481 6.53 12.65 11.33
C LYS A 481 6.86 11.21 11.03
N ILE A 482 5.87 10.53 10.49
CA ILE A 482 6.00 9.21 9.88
C ILE A 482 5.84 9.40 8.38
N PHE A 483 6.73 8.79 7.61
CA PHE A 483 6.69 8.76 6.15
C PHE A 483 6.37 7.34 5.70
N LYS A 484 5.35 7.19 4.85
CA LYS A 484 5.14 5.97 4.08
C LYS A 484 5.82 6.16 2.73
N CYS A 485 6.70 5.25 2.39
CA CYS A 485 7.52 5.28 1.19
C CYS A 485 7.50 3.93 0.47
N GLU A 486 7.78 3.95 -0.83
CA GLU A 486 8.26 2.78 -1.55
C GLU A 486 9.63 2.34 -1.00
N PRO A 487 10.03 1.07 -1.20
CA PRO A 487 11.33 0.56 -0.76
C PRO A 487 12.52 1.38 -1.26
N SER A 488 12.37 1.97 -2.46
CA SER A 488 13.36 2.81 -3.14
C SER A 488 13.49 4.22 -2.55
N GLY A 489 12.59 4.61 -1.64
CA GLY A 489 12.49 5.97 -1.08
C GLY A 489 11.46 6.87 -1.76
N GLY A 490 10.66 6.35 -2.71
CA GLY A 490 9.55 7.07 -3.32
C GLY A 490 8.52 7.51 -2.27
N TYR A 491 8.25 8.81 -2.16
CA TYR A 491 7.31 9.35 -1.17
C TYR A 491 5.86 9.07 -1.57
N ILE A 492 5.08 8.49 -0.64
CA ILE A 492 3.65 8.26 -0.83
C ILE A 492 2.86 9.27 -0.01
N LYS A 493 3.09 9.29 1.30
CA LYS A 493 2.43 10.22 2.22
C LYS A 493 3.18 10.34 3.53
N SER A 494 2.80 11.32 4.33
CA SER A 494 3.29 11.50 5.70
C SER A 494 2.22 12.03 6.62
N TRP A 495 2.28 11.66 7.90
CA TRP A 495 1.43 12.19 8.97
C TRP A 495 2.26 12.37 10.25
N GLY A 496 1.65 12.97 11.27
CA GLY A 496 2.36 13.39 12.48
C GLY A 496 2.71 14.86 12.46
N GLU A 497 2.70 15.45 13.65
CA GLU A 497 3.18 16.81 13.92
C GLU A 497 3.54 16.94 15.40
N LYS A 498 4.15 18.07 15.77
CA LYS A 498 4.48 18.33 17.16
C LYS A 498 3.22 18.57 18.00
N GLY A 499 3.09 17.88 19.13
CA GLY A 499 2.06 18.14 20.14
C GLY A 499 1.66 16.89 20.93
N GLY A 500 0.73 17.07 21.88
CA GLY A 500 0.23 16.00 22.77
C GLY A 500 -1.08 15.34 22.33
N GLY A 501 -1.73 15.86 21.27
CA GLY A 501 -3.03 15.40 20.78
C GLY A 501 -3.01 14.06 20.05
N ILE A 502 -4.17 13.68 19.51
CA ILE A 502 -4.32 12.52 18.64
C ILE A 502 -3.47 12.74 17.37
N GLY A 503 -2.65 11.77 17.01
CA GLY A 503 -1.78 11.86 15.83
C GLY A 503 -0.55 12.76 15.98
N GLN A 504 -0.34 13.39 17.14
CA GLN A 504 0.79 14.28 17.40
C GLN A 504 1.87 13.59 18.25
N PHE A 505 3.10 14.08 18.20
CA PHE A 505 4.28 13.54 18.86
C PHE A 505 5.12 14.61 19.58
N GLU A 506 5.77 14.26 20.68
CA GLU A 506 6.73 15.09 21.40
C GLU A 506 8.15 14.53 21.29
N ASP A 507 8.34 13.24 21.57
CA ASP A 507 9.62 12.56 21.42
C ASP A 507 9.46 11.12 20.90
N PRO A 508 9.14 10.92 19.61
CA PRO A 508 8.93 9.60 19.06
C PRO A 508 10.28 8.91 18.82
N VAL A 509 10.46 7.71 19.38
CA VAL A 509 11.75 7.00 19.44
C VAL A 509 11.76 5.65 18.72
N ALA A 510 10.61 4.98 18.59
CA ALA A 510 10.52 3.67 17.95
C ALA A 510 9.25 3.52 17.13
N ILE A 511 9.34 2.68 16.09
CA ILE A 511 8.26 2.29 15.20
C ILE A 511 8.33 0.78 15.00
N ALA A 512 7.19 0.10 15.09
CA ALA A 512 7.06 -1.29 14.67
C ALA A 512 5.80 -1.48 13.85
N TYR A 513 5.85 -2.42 12.92
CA TYR A 513 4.70 -2.96 12.21
C TYR A 513 4.40 -4.35 12.78
N ASP A 514 3.13 -4.69 12.96
CA ASP A 514 2.72 -6.01 13.51
C ASP A 514 2.82 -7.16 12.49
N GLY A 515 3.24 -6.86 11.26
CA GLY A 515 3.27 -7.81 10.16
C GLY A 515 1.90 -8.07 9.54
N ARG A 516 0.87 -7.28 9.91
CA ARG A 516 -0.53 -7.52 9.54
C ARG A 516 -1.24 -6.26 9.06
N SER A 517 -1.42 -5.26 9.92
CA SER A 517 -2.31 -4.11 9.62
C SER A 517 -1.97 -2.82 10.35
N TYR A 518 -1.21 -2.87 11.46
CA TYR A 518 -1.04 -1.71 12.32
C TYR A 518 0.42 -1.32 12.55
N LEU A 519 0.62 0.00 12.60
CA LEU A 519 1.87 0.65 12.99
C LEU A 519 1.78 1.15 14.43
N TYR A 520 2.81 0.86 15.22
CA TYR A 520 2.93 1.21 16.62
C TYR A 520 4.08 2.18 16.80
N ILE A 521 3.78 3.35 17.34
CA ILE A 521 4.74 4.45 17.49
C ILE A 521 4.94 4.73 18.97
N LEU A 522 6.14 4.45 19.46
CA LEU A 522 6.52 4.76 20.84
C LEU A 522 6.97 6.22 20.93
N ASP A 523 6.23 7.01 21.71
CA ASP A 523 6.65 8.35 22.10
C ASP A 523 7.15 8.35 23.54
N LYS A 524 8.45 8.56 23.70
CA LYS A 524 9.13 8.60 25.00
C LYS A 524 8.70 9.82 25.82
N GLY A 525 8.50 10.97 25.16
CA GLY A 525 8.13 12.23 25.81
C GLY A 525 6.72 12.17 26.39
N MET A 526 5.80 11.52 25.68
CA MET A 526 4.43 11.30 26.13
C MET A 526 4.24 10.02 26.94
N ARG A 527 5.24 9.12 26.97
CA ARG A 527 5.18 7.79 27.61
C ARG A 527 3.96 6.99 27.10
N ARG A 528 3.79 6.99 25.77
CA ARG A 528 2.59 6.52 25.07
C ARG A 528 2.96 5.75 23.80
N VAL A 529 2.18 4.73 23.46
CA VAL A 529 2.19 4.12 22.12
C VAL A 529 0.99 4.63 21.33
N SER A 530 1.23 5.19 20.15
CA SER A 530 0.16 5.62 19.22
C SER A 530 0.03 4.60 18.09
N VAL A 531 -1.18 4.17 17.77
CA VAL A 531 -1.44 3.13 16.77
C VAL A 531 -2.16 3.69 15.56
N PHE A 532 -1.66 3.36 14.37
CA PHE A 532 -2.21 3.77 13.09
C PHE A 532 -2.42 2.56 12.19
N ASP A 533 -3.37 2.65 11.26
CA ASP A 533 -3.46 1.70 10.14
C ASP A 533 -2.38 2.00 9.08
N GLY A 534 -2.28 1.14 8.06
CA GLY A 534 -1.32 1.29 6.95
C GLY A 534 -1.51 2.57 6.10
N ASP A 535 -2.65 3.25 6.24
CA ASP A 535 -2.96 4.54 5.63
C ASP A 535 -2.67 5.72 6.55
N GLY A 536 -2.22 5.50 7.78
CA GLY A 536 -1.91 6.55 8.74
C GLY A 536 -3.14 7.16 9.42
N ASN A 537 -4.30 6.50 9.36
CA ASN A 537 -5.44 6.89 10.19
C ASN A 537 -5.22 6.42 11.62
N TRP A 538 -5.54 7.27 12.59
CA TRP A 538 -5.41 6.93 14.00
C TRP A 538 -6.45 5.89 14.40
N VAL A 539 -6.00 4.84 15.09
CA VAL A 539 -6.84 3.75 15.60
C VAL A 539 -7.06 3.92 17.10
N THR A 540 -5.97 4.06 17.85
CA THR A 540 -6.00 4.19 19.31
C THR A 540 -4.65 4.67 19.84
N ASN A 541 -4.59 4.95 21.14
CA ASN A 541 -3.36 5.13 21.89
C ASN A 541 -3.34 4.14 23.06
N PHE A 542 -2.16 3.80 23.54
CA PHE A 542 -1.95 2.99 24.73
C PHE A 542 -0.98 3.66 25.68
N PHE A 543 -1.24 3.46 26.97
CA PHE A 543 -0.39 3.82 28.09
C PHE A 543 -0.22 5.32 28.30
N ALA A 544 0.24 5.63 29.50
CA ALA A 544 0.69 6.92 29.92
C ALA A 544 1.78 6.74 30.98
N GLY A 545 2.33 7.86 31.41
CA GLY A 545 3.20 7.96 32.58
C GLY A 545 2.60 7.45 33.87
N GLY A 546 3.41 6.84 34.74
CA GLY A 546 3.02 6.51 36.10
C GLY A 546 3.89 5.42 36.73
N ASP A 547 3.60 5.11 37.99
CA ASP A 547 4.40 4.17 38.80
C ASP A 547 3.83 2.74 38.84
N ASP A 548 2.60 2.53 38.37
CA ASP A 548 1.94 1.22 38.41
C ASP A 548 2.40 0.29 37.26
N GLU A 549 2.03 -0.98 37.32
CA GLU A 549 2.52 -1.95 36.33
C GLU A 549 1.98 -1.70 34.91
N ARG A 550 0.88 -0.96 34.74
CA ARG A 550 0.25 -0.67 33.44
C ARG A 550 0.75 0.62 32.78
N SER A 551 1.54 1.42 33.48
CA SER A 551 2.10 2.68 32.98
C SER A 551 3.55 2.52 32.50
N LEU A 552 4.04 3.51 31.75
CA LEU A 552 5.42 3.59 31.25
C LEU A 552 6.19 4.68 32.01
N ASP A 553 7.51 4.54 32.14
CA ASP A 553 8.36 5.57 32.75
C ASP A 553 9.37 6.18 31.76
N ALA A 554 10.32 5.40 31.27
CA ALA A 554 11.31 5.85 30.29
C ALA A 554 11.47 4.83 29.15
N PRO A 555 10.40 4.56 28.39
CA PRO A 555 10.41 3.55 27.36
C PRO A 555 11.34 3.99 26.20
N GLU A 556 12.14 3.05 25.69
CA GLU A 556 13.11 3.34 24.62
C GLU A 556 12.81 2.61 23.30
N ASP A 557 12.21 1.43 23.35
CA ASP A 557 11.95 0.64 22.15
C ASP A 557 10.73 -0.27 22.31
N LEU A 558 10.14 -0.68 21.19
CA LEU A 558 9.02 -1.62 21.17
C LEU A 558 9.13 -2.59 19.99
N THR A 559 8.45 -3.73 20.13
CA THR A 559 8.27 -4.69 19.03
C THR A 559 6.91 -5.37 19.18
N VAL A 560 6.39 -5.90 18.09
CA VAL A 560 5.14 -6.66 18.06
C VAL A 560 5.43 -8.01 17.44
N SER A 561 5.02 -9.08 18.11
CA SER A 561 5.08 -10.45 17.58
C SER A 561 3.73 -11.12 17.81
N GLY A 562 3.08 -11.52 16.71
CA GLY A 562 1.71 -12.01 16.73
C GLY A 562 0.77 -11.01 17.41
N SER A 563 0.09 -11.44 18.47
CA SER A 563 -0.83 -10.62 19.26
C SER A 563 -0.19 -9.95 20.48
N THR A 564 1.15 -9.92 20.55
CA THR A 564 1.88 -9.46 21.74
C THR A 564 2.68 -8.21 21.44
N LEU A 565 2.31 -7.10 22.08
CA LEU A 565 3.12 -5.88 22.12
C LEU A 565 4.14 -6.00 23.26
N MET A 566 5.42 -5.80 22.95
CA MET A 566 6.49 -5.79 23.95
C MET A 566 7.18 -4.43 23.97
N ILE A 567 7.43 -3.90 25.17
CA ILE A 567 8.04 -2.59 25.36
C ILE A 567 9.24 -2.72 26.30
N ALA A 568 10.38 -2.20 25.86
CA ALA A 568 11.56 -2.01 26.69
C ALA A 568 11.44 -0.68 27.45
N ASP A 569 11.28 -0.77 28.77
CA ASP A 569 11.10 0.36 29.68
C ASP A 569 12.19 0.33 30.76
N PRO A 570 13.41 0.79 30.43
CA PRO A 570 14.53 0.82 31.38
C PRO A 570 14.27 1.72 32.59
N GLY A 571 13.38 2.72 32.49
CA GLY A 571 12.96 3.51 33.66
C GLY A 571 12.30 2.66 34.76
N LYS A 572 11.65 1.56 34.35
CA LYS A 572 11.09 0.53 35.23
C LYS A 572 11.96 -0.73 35.33
N ALA A 573 13.17 -0.71 34.81
CA ALA A 573 14.09 -1.86 34.71
C ALA A 573 13.40 -3.12 34.18
N ARG A 574 12.58 -2.98 33.12
CA ARG A 574 11.80 -4.10 32.59
C ARG A 574 11.63 -4.12 31.08
N VAL A 575 11.32 -5.32 30.60
CA VAL A 575 10.61 -5.54 29.33
C VAL A 575 9.23 -6.10 29.64
N ALA A 576 8.19 -5.34 29.31
CA ALA A 576 6.80 -5.71 29.58
C ALA A 576 6.10 -6.21 28.30
N SER A 577 5.38 -7.32 28.39
CA SER A 577 4.57 -7.89 27.31
C SER A 577 3.09 -7.65 27.60
N PHE A 578 2.34 -7.24 26.58
CA PHE A 578 0.91 -6.92 26.64
C PHE A 578 0.18 -7.64 25.51
N ARG A 579 -1.01 -8.17 25.79
CA ARG A 579 -1.83 -8.82 24.76
C ARG A 579 -2.70 -7.78 24.05
N LEU A 580 -2.71 -7.82 22.73
CA LEU A 580 -3.58 -7.03 21.88
C LEU A 580 -4.91 -7.75 21.69
N LEU A 581 -6.01 -7.00 21.69
CA LEU A 581 -7.38 -7.51 21.57
C LEU A 581 -8.09 -6.83 20.38
N PRO A 582 -7.87 -7.31 19.14
CA PRO A 582 -8.50 -6.77 17.94
C PRO A 582 -9.98 -7.17 17.85
N GLN A 583 -10.86 -6.20 17.71
CA GLN A 583 -12.29 -6.39 17.44
C GLN A 583 -12.58 -5.86 16.04
N LEU A 584 -12.52 -6.74 15.04
CA LEU A 584 -12.61 -6.37 13.62
C LEU A 584 -14.05 -6.08 13.17
N ALA A 585 -14.21 -5.13 12.24
CA ALA A 585 -15.50 -4.85 11.64
C ALA A 585 -16.10 -6.11 10.94
N PRO A 586 -17.43 -6.33 11.04
CA PRO A 586 -18.08 -7.44 10.34
C PRO A 586 -18.05 -7.24 8.82
N PRO A 587 -18.21 -8.33 8.03
CA PRO A 587 -18.24 -8.24 6.58
C PRO A 587 -19.40 -7.35 6.09
N LEU A 588 -19.14 -6.63 5.00
CA LEU A 588 -20.13 -5.83 4.30
C LEU A 588 -20.89 -6.69 3.29
N SER A 589 -22.12 -6.27 2.96
CA SER A 589 -22.91 -6.82 1.84
C SER A 589 -23.14 -8.34 1.89
N ILE A 590 -23.59 -8.85 3.04
CA ILE A 590 -23.99 -10.26 3.17
C ILE A 590 -25.21 -10.53 2.29
N SER A 591 -25.09 -11.49 1.38
CA SER A 591 -26.16 -11.97 0.52
C SER A 591 -26.70 -13.30 1.04
N THR A 592 -27.98 -13.54 0.81
CA THR A 592 -28.67 -14.77 1.19
C THR A 592 -29.37 -15.35 -0.03
N ASN A 593 -29.32 -16.67 -0.17
CA ASN A 593 -30.09 -17.40 -1.16
C ASN A 593 -30.78 -18.60 -0.53
N ALA A 594 -32.09 -18.70 -0.76
CA ALA A 594 -32.87 -19.88 -0.38
C ALA A 594 -32.78 -20.90 -1.52
N VAL A 595 -32.40 -22.12 -1.17
CA VAL A 595 -32.46 -23.30 -2.03
C VAL A 595 -33.24 -24.37 -1.28
N GLU A 596 -33.80 -25.35 -1.99
CA GLU A 596 -34.66 -26.37 -1.37
C GLU A 596 -33.99 -26.99 -0.12
N GLY A 597 -34.62 -26.78 1.05
CA GLY A 597 -34.14 -27.25 2.36
C GLY A 597 -32.87 -26.60 2.90
N SER A 598 -32.36 -25.51 2.33
CA SER A 598 -31.15 -24.86 2.83
C SER A 598 -31.06 -23.34 2.56
N VAL A 599 -30.26 -22.67 3.37
CA VAL A 599 -29.87 -21.26 3.19
C VAL A 599 -28.39 -21.19 2.91
N ALA A 600 -28.02 -20.55 1.81
CA ALA A 600 -26.64 -20.17 1.52
C ALA A 600 -26.45 -18.69 1.84
N LEU A 601 -25.36 -18.38 2.55
CA LEU A 601 -24.88 -17.03 2.80
C LEU A 601 -23.52 -16.85 2.13
N GLU A 602 -23.32 -15.68 1.54
CA GLU A 602 -22.06 -15.28 0.91
C GLU A 602 -21.79 -13.80 1.15
N TRP A 603 -20.54 -13.44 1.38
CA TRP A 603 -20.11 -12.06 1.61
C TRP A 603 -18.72 -11.80 1.02
N LYS A 604 -18.30 -10.52 0.98
CA LYS A 604 -16.91 -10.18 0.65
C LYS A 604 -16.01 -10.51 1.86
N ALA A 605 -14.89 -11.18 1.63
CA ALA A 605 -13.88 -11.41 2.66
C ALA A 605 -13.39 -10.08 3.25
N VAL A 606 -13.14 -10.06 4.55
CA VAL A 606 -12.54 -8.91 5.24
C VAL A 606 -11.05 -8.89 4.94
N GLU A 607 -10.56 -7.78 4.39
CA GLU A 607 -9.18 -7.59 3.90
C GLU A 607 -8.19 -7.24 5.03
N ASP A 608 -8.54 -7.52 6.28
CA ASP A 608 -7.65 -7.34 7.44
C ASP A 608 -6.95 -8.67 7.73
N GLN A 609 -5.62 -8.69 7.77
CA GLN A 609 -4.84 -9.92 7.95
C GLN A 609 -5.03 -10.57 9.33
N LEU A 610 -5.62 -9.87 10.30
CA LEU A 610 -6.02 -10.45 11.58
C LEU A 610 -7.28 -11.31 11.47
N ALA A 611 -8.08 -11.19 10.39
CA ALA A 611 -9.32 -11.94 10.23
C ALA A 611 -9.05 -13.44 10.00
N ALA A 612 -9.34 -14.29 10.99
CA ALA A 612 -9.12 -15.73 10.88
C ALA A 612 -10.35 -16.50 10.44
N ARG A 613 -11.53 -16.15 10.98
CA ARG A 613 -12.78 -16.86 10.68
C ARG A 613 -14.01 -15.98 10.92
N TYR A 614 -15.16 -16.47 10.48
CA TYR A 614 -16.46 -15.82 10.60
C TYR A 614 -17.39 -16.65 11.50
N ARG A 615 -18.01 -15.99 12.46
CA ARG A 615 -19.07 -16.57 13.31
C ARG A 615 -20.43 -16.17 12.79
N VAL A 616 -21.30 -17.16 12.55
CA VAL A 616 -22.63 -16.95 12.00
C VAL A 616 -23.67 -17.13 13.09
N TYR A 617 -24.56 -16.15 13.21
CA TYR A 617 -25.63 -16.12 14.19
C TYR A 617 -26.97 -16.06 13.49
N ARG A 618 -27.98 -16.71 14.06
CA ARG A 618 -29.35 -16.76 13.52
C ARG A 618 -30.38 -16.34 14.57
N SER A 619 -31.44 -15.71 14.11
CA SER A 619 -32.66 -15.51 14.89
C SER A 619 -33.89 -15.81 14.04
N SER A 620 -34.95 -16.34 14.65
CA SER A 620 -36.26 -16.51 14.01
C SER A 620 -37.15 -15.27 14.14
N ARG A 621 -36.60 -14.17 14.66
CA ARG A 621 -37.28 -12.88 14.82
C ARG A 621 -36.31 -11.76 14.45
N PRO A 622 -36.78 -10.69 13.78
CA PRO A 622 -35.90 -9.60 13.32
C PRO A 622 -35.17 -8.89 14.47
N ARG A 623 -35.76 -8.92 15.68
CA ARG A 623 -35.24 -8.31 16.91
C ARG A 623 -35.11 -9.33 18.05
N GLY A 624 -35.06 -10.63 17.74
CA GLY A 624 -34.91 -11.69 18.75
C GLY A 624 -33.47 -11.86 19.22
N GLY A 625 -33.27 -12.71 20.23
CA GLY A 625 -31.94 -13.20 20.57
C GLY A 625 -31.32 -13.91 19.36
N PHE A 626 -30.08 -13.57 19.06
CA PHE A 626 -29.28 -14.24 18.04
C PHE A 626 -28.46 -15.33 18.72
N SER A 627 -28.57 -16.57 18.24
CA SER A 627 -27.75 -17.69 18.69
C SER A 627 -26.70 -18.01 17.64
N GLU A 628 -25.48 -18.35 18.04
CA GLU A 628 -24.47 -18.88 17.12
C GLU A 628 -24.95 -20.20 16.52
N ILE A 629 -24.81 -20.36 15.21
CA ILE A 629 -25.18 -21.58 14.48
C ILE A 629 -24.00 -22.23 13.76
N GLY A 630 -22.86 -21.54 13.66
CA GLY A 630 -21.66 -22.12 13.07
C GLY A 630 -20.53 -21.13 12.85
N VAL A 631 -19.39 -21.67 12.43
CA VAL A 631 -18.15 -20.95 12.16
C VAL A 631 -17.60 -21.40 10.81
N THR A 632 -17.02 -20.48 10.04
CA THR A 632 -16.44 -20.75 8.71
C THR A 632 -15.20 -19.88 8.50
N GLU A 633 -14.16 -20.43 7.86
CA GLU A 633 -12.96 -19.66 7.48
C GLU A 633 -13.15 -18.94 6.14
N LYS A 634 -14.04 -19.46 5.29
CA LYS A 634 -14.35 -18.88 3.98
C LYS A 634 -15.51 -17.90 4.11
N PRO A 635 -15.64 -16.92 3.21
CA PRO A 635 -16.71 -15.92 3.29
C PRO A 635 -18.07 -16.45 2.78
N VAL A 636 -18.34 -17.72 3.05
CA VAL A 636 -19.55 -18.45 2.70
C VAL A 636 -19.96 -19.36 3.85
N PHE A 637 -21.27 -19.51 4.04
CA PHE A 637 -21.84 -20.44 5.03
C PHE A 637 -23.12 -21.06 4.48
N LYS A 638 -23.31 -22.37 4.70
CA LYS A 638 -24.52 -23.08 4.32
C LYS A 638 -25.18 -23.67 5.57
N GLU A 639 -26.44 -23.31 5.77
CA GLU A 639 -27.30 -23.96 6.74
C GLU A 639 -28.24 -24.95 6.04
N ALA A 640 -28.25 -26.20 6.49
CA ALA A 640 -29.16 -27.24 6.01
C ALA A 640 -30.37 -27.38 6.94
N ASP A 641 -31.41 -28.07 6.45
CA ASP A 641 -32.61 -28.46 7.20
C ASP A 641 -33.37 -27.27 7.79
N VAL A 642 -33.44 -26.18 7.02
CA VAL A 642 -34.16 -24.95 7.38
C VAL A 642 -35.64 -25.11 7.05
N GLU A 643 -36.53 -24.77 7.99
CA GLU A 643 -37.98 -24.92 7.81
C GLU A 643 -38.51 -24.00 6.70
N ALA A 644 -39.36 -24.54 5.83
CA ALA A 644 -40.04 -23.77 4.79
C ALA A 644 -41.16 -22.87 5.37
N ASP A 645 -41.63 -21.92 4.56
CA ASP A 645 -42.66 -20.93 4.89
C ASP A 645 -42.33 -20.08 6.13
N ARG A 646 -41.04 -19.78 6.34
CA ARG A 646 -40.55 -19.02 7.49
C ARG A 646 -39.46 -18.02 7.12
N ASP A 647 -39.41 -16.93 7.87
CA ASP A 647 -38.35 -15.92 7.80
C ASP A 647 -37.25 -16.21 8.82
N TYR A 648 -36.01 -16.15 8.34
CA TYR A 648 -34.81 -16.24 9.16
C TYR A 648 -33.96 -14.98 9.02
N TYR A 649 -33.28 -14.61 10.11
CA TYR A 649 -32.41 -13.44 10.17
C TYR A 649 -31.02 -13.88 10.57
N TYR A 650 -30.01 -13.47 9.80
CA TYR A 650 -28.61 -13.86 10.02
C TYR A 650 -27.73 -12.65 10.30
N ARG A 651 -26.71 -12.88 11.13
CA ARG A 651 -25.61 -11.94 11.34
C ARG A 651 -24.29 -12.69 11.26
N VAL A 652 -23.26 -11.95 10.86
CA VAL A 652 -21.90 -12.48 10.79
C VAL A 652 -20.99 -11.56 11.60
N ALA A 653 -20.11 -12.13 12.41
CA ALA A 653 -19.02 -11.42 13.07
C ALA A 653 -17.69 -11.99 12.58
N VAL A 654 -16.65 -11.17 12.57
CA VAL A 654 -15.28 -11.63 12.35
C VAL A 654 -14.69 -12.03 13.69
N GLU A 655 -14.04 -13.18 13.73
CA GLU A 655 -13.15 -13.57 14.79
C GLU A 655 -11.71 -13.42 14.30
N ALA A 656 -10.93 -12.64 15.04
CA ALA A 656 -9.52 -12.46 14.77
C ALA A 656 -8.73 -13.74 15.09
N ASP A 657 -7.51 -13.86 14.59
CA ASP A 657 -6.61 -14.97 14.89
C ASP A 657 -6.23 -15.08 16.39
N THR A 658 -6.47 -14.00 17.14
CA THR A 658 -6.37 -13.94 18.61
C THR A 658 -7.56 -14.58 19.34
N GLY A 659 -8.62 -14.93 18.61
CA GLY A 659 -9.89 -15.42 19.14
C GLY A 659 -10.88 -14.31 19.56
N ASP A 660 -10.48 -13.04 19.46
CA ASP A 660 -11.35 -11.92 19.78
C ASP A 660 -12.43 -11.74 18.69
N VAL A 661 -13.69 -11.61 19.11
CA VAL A 661 -14.82 -11.50 18.20
C VAL A 661 -15.26 -10.04 18.09
N GLY A 662 -15.28 -9.54 16.87
CA GLY A 662 -15.76 -8.19 16.56
C GLY A 662 -17.29 -8.03 16.65
N PRO A 663 -17.80 -6.82 16.41
CA PRO A 663 -19.24 -6.58 16.41
C PRO A 663 -19.96 -7.41 15.34
N GLN A 664 -21.17 -7.87 15.64
CA GLN A 664 -22.02 -8.58 14.68
C GLN A 664 -22.54 -7.64 13.60
N SER A 665 -22.62 -8.12 12.36
CA SER A 665 -23.18 -7.39 11.21
C SER A 665 -24.62 -6.93 11.45
N ARG A 666 -25.11 -6.08 10.56
CA ARG A 666 -26.56 -5.87 10.42
C ARG A 666 -27.21 -7.19 10.02
N ALA A 667 -28.42 -7.42 10.53
CA ALA A 667 -29.17 -8.61 10.21
C ALA A 667 -29.61 -8.60 8.74
N VAL A 668 -29.40 -9.70 8.04
CA VAL A 668 -29.97 -9.96 6.71
C VAL A 668 -31.07 -11.01 6.82
N SER A 669 -32.17 -10.80 6.11
CA SER A 669 -33.34 -11.68 6.15
C SER A 669 -33.40 -12.58 4.92
N VAL A 670 -33.94 -13.78 5.09
CA VAL A 670 -34.30 -14.67 4.00
C VAL A 670 -35.63 -15.36 4.33
N THR A 671 -36.50 -15.46 3.33
CA THR A 671 -37.76 -16.19 3.40
C THR A 671 -37.59 -17.50 2.64
N ILE A 672 -37.95 -18.62 3.25
CA ILE A 672 -37.85 -19.95 2.61
C ILE A 672 -39.18 -20.29 1.94
N PRO A 673 -39.28 -20.32 0.60
CA PRO A 673 -40.54 -20.61 -0.09
C PRO A 673 -40.86 -22.11 -0.09
N SER A 674 -42.14 -22.44 -0.17
CA SER A 674 -42.64 -23.82 -0.27
C SER A 674 -42.50 -24.46 -1.67
N THR A 675 -42.22 -23.68 -2.74
CA THR A 675 -42.01 -24.19 -4.12
C THR A 675 -40.98 -23.36 -4.92
N PHE A 676 -40.15 -24.01 -5.74
CA PHE A 676 -39.17 -23.38 -6.64
C PHE A 676 -39.52 -23.65 -8.13
N ASN A 677 -39.72 -22.62 -8.97
CA ASN A 677 -40.16 -22.75 -10.38
C ASN A 677 -38.98 -22.53 -11.36
N LYS A 678 -38.75 -23.43 -12.35
CA LYS A 678 -37.68 -23.33 -13.38
C LYS A 678 -38.23 -23.10 -14.80
N ALA A 679 -37.52 -22.35 -15.65
CA ALA A 679 -37.95 -22.04 -17.03
C ALA A 679 -37.78 -23.24 -17.99
N PRO A 680 -38.63 -23.41 -19.05
CA PRO A 680 -38.59 -24.55 -19.96
C PRO A 680 -37.26 -24.74 -20.72
N VAL A 681 -36.70 -23.66 -21.25
CA VAL A 681 -35.35 -23.59 -21.80
C VAL A 681 -34.68 -22.37 -21.19
N GLU A 682 -33.49 -22.55 -20.63
CA GLU A 682 -32.77 -21.50 -19.92
C GLU A 682 -31.28 -21.49 -20.27
N ILE A 683 -30.63 -20.38 -19.96
CA ILE A 683 -29.18 -20.29 -19.90
C ILE A 683 -28.80 -20.65 -18.47
N SER A 684 -28.46 -21.92 -18.21
CA SER A 684 -28.27 -22.43 -16.85
C SER A 684 -26.93 -22.05 -16.25
N THR A 685 -25.94 -21.71 -17.09
CA THR A 685 -24.59 -21.34 -16.65
C THR A 685 -23.97 -20.39 -17.65
N ILE A 686 -23.37 -19.31 -17.15
CA ILE A 686 -22.46 -18.45 -17.91
C ILE A 686 -21.13 -18.51 -17.18
N SER A 687 -20.08 -18.92 -17.86
CA SER A 687 -18.71 -18.91 -17.35
C SER A 687 -17.86 -18.15 -18.35
N ALA A 688 -17.38 -16.97 -17.94
CA ALA A 688 -16.50 -16.15 -18.74
C ALA A 688 -15.29 -15.75 -17.90
N THR A 689 -14.10 -15.82 -18.50
CA THR A 689 -12.92 -15.18 -17.92
C THR A 689 -13.02 -13.68 -18.15
N SER A 690 -12.24 -12.93 -17.38
CA SER A 690 -12.11 -11.49 -17.62
C SER A 690 -11.56 -11.20 -19.03
N VAL A 691 -11.97 -10.07 -19.58
CA VAL A 691 -11.56 -9.57 -20.90
C VAL A 691 -10.49 -8.51 -20.71
N PHE A 692 -9.34 -8.64 -21.39
CA PHE A 692 -8.32 -7.60 -21.44
C PHE A 692 -8.54 -6.72 -22.67
N SER A 693 -8.76 -5.42 -22.45
CA SER A 693 -9.16 -4.49 -23.51
C SER A 693 -8.14 -4.41 -24.65
N SER A 694 -6.84 -4.46 -24.35
CA SER A 694 -5.77 -4.46 -25.38
C SER A 694 -5.72 -5.72 -26.24
N ASN A 695 -6.31 -6.81 -25.77
CA ASN A 695 -6.37 -8.09 -26.45
C ASN A 695 -7.65 -8.29 -27.29
N TYR A 696 -8.42 -7.22 -27.52
CA TYR A 696 -9.77 -7.31 -28.10
C TYR A 696 -9.87 -8.05 -29.45
N LYS A 697 -8.83 -7.98 -30.29
CA LYS A 697 -8.78 -8.69 -31.59
C LYS A 697 -8.70 -10.21 -31.45
N TRP A 698 -8.11 -10.69 -30.36
CA TRP A 698 -7.93 -12.12 -30.08
C TRP A 698 -9.27 -12.82 -29.79
N TYR A 699 -10.20 -12.13 -29.11
CA TYR A 699 -11.50 -12.68 -28.72
C TYR A 699 -12.45 -12.92 -29.91
N GLY A 700 -12.15 -12.37 -31.08
CA GLY A 700 -12.88 -12.67 -32.32
C GLY A 700 -12.57 -14.06 -32.87
N LYS A 701 -11.38 -14.60 -32.55
CA LYS A 701 -10.88 -15.90 -33.04
C LYS A 701 -10.86 -16.96 -31.93
N ASN A 702 -10.75 -16.55 -30.67
CA ASN A 702 -10.57 -17.42 -29.51
C ASN A 702 -11.63 -17.17 -28.42
N ALA A 703 -12.19 -18.25 -27.88
CA ALA A 703 -13.26 -18.14 -26.88
C ALA A 703 -12.70 -17.77 -25.50
N PHE A 704 -13.36 -16.84 -24.80
CA PHE A 704 -13.00 -16.44 -23.43
C PHE A 704 -13.95 -17.00 -22.36
N GLY A 705 -14.81 -17.94 -22.76
CA GLY A 705 -15.82 -18.50 -21.89
C GLY A 705 -16.80 -19.37 -22.65
N LYS A 706 -17.83 -19.81 -21.93
CA LYS A 706 -18.94 -20.59 -22.46
C LYS A 706 -20.26 -20.24 -21.78
N ALA A 707 -21.34 -20.38 -22.52
CA ALA A 707 -22.70 -20.40 -22.02
C ALA A 707 -23.29 -21.80 -22.16
N VAL A 708 -24.05 -22.25 -21.16
CA VAL A 708 -24.75 -23.55 -21.19
C VAL A 708 -26.24 -23.31 -21.36
N VAL A 709 -26.80 -23.82 -22.44
CA VAL A 709 -28.24 -23.76 -22.73
C VAL A 709 -28.86 -25.10 -22.36
N THR A 710 -29.82 -25.10 -21.45
CA THR A 710 -30.44 -26.31 -20.87
C THR A 710 -31.93 -26.37 -21.17
N ASN A 711 -32.39 -27.55 -21.55
CA ASN A 711 -33.81 -27.86 -21.68
C ASN A 711 -34.32 -28.57 -20.43
N ASN A 712 -35.16 -27.89 -19.66
CA ASN A 712 -35.72 -28.42 -18.41
C ASN A 712 -36.98 -29.28 -18.64
N THR A 713 -37.42 -29.47 -19.89
CA THR A 713 -38.64 -30.21 -20.22
C THR A 713 -38.38 -31.59 -20.82
N ASP A 714 -39.45 -32.38 -20.95
CA ASP A 714 -39.44 -33.69 -21.61
C ASP A 714 -39.65 -33.59 -23.14
N ALA A 715 -39.76 -32.38 -23.69
CA ALA A 715 -39.97 -32.12 -25.12
C ALA A 715 -38.70 -31.54 -25.78
N ALA A 716 -38.40 -31.91 -27.03
CA ALA A 716 -37.25 -31.36 -27.76
C ALA A 716 -37.58 -29.98 -28.37
N PHE A 717 -36.59 -29.10 -28.43
CA PHE A 717 -36.69 -27.81 -29.14
C PHE A 717 -35.80 -27.80 -30.38
N ARG A 718 -36.29 -27.23 -31.47
CA ARG A 718 -35.54 -27.10 -32.74
C ARG A 718 -35.22 -25.64 -33.01
N ASN A 719 -34.11 -25.39 -33.70
CA ASN A 719 -33.68 -24.06 -34.13
C ASN A 719 -33.62 -23.04 -32.97
N VAL A 720 -33.09 -23.45 -31.83
CA VAL A 720 -32.90 -22.54 -30.68
C VAL A 720 -31.77 -21.58 -31.04
N LYS A 721 -32.09 -20.29 -31.20
CA LYS A 721 -31.10 -19.25 -31.49
C LYS A 721 -30.58 -18.66 -30.18
N PHE A 722 -29.28 -18.75 -29.96
CA PHE A 722 -28.56 -18.03 -28.92
C PHE A 722 -27.89 -16.79 -29.50
N SER A 723 -27.95 -15.67 -28.80
CA SER A 723 -27.31 -14.41 -29.17
C SER A 723 -26.59 -13.80 -27.97
N PHE A 724 -25.37 -13.33 -28.17
CA PHE A 724 -24.52 -12.70 -27.15
C PHE A 724 -23.98 -11.35 -27.64
N ARG A 725 -24.07 -10.31 -26.81
CA ARG A 725 -23.52 -8.98 -27.12
C ARG A 725 -23.00 -8.27 -25.88
N ILE A 726 -21.82 -7.66 -25.99
CA ILE A 726 -21.34 -6.65 -25.04
C ILE A 726 -21.77 -5.27 -25.58
N MET A 727 -22.66 -4.59 -24.85
CA MET A 727 -23.22 -3.29 -25.26
C MET A 727 -22.11 -2.26 -25.50
N LYS A 728 -22.28 -1.39 -26.52
CA LYS A 728 -21.32 -0.34 -26.94
C LYS A 728 -20.03 -0.85 -27.61
N TYR A 729 -19.54 -2.02 -27.23
CA TYR A 729 -18.21 -2.51 -27.64
C TYR A 729 -18.22 -3.56 -28.76
N MET A 730 -19.40 -4.03 -29.18
CA MET A 730 -19.57 -4.92 -30.32
C MET A 730 -20.56 -4.29 -31.31
N ASP A 731 -20.17 -4.20 -32.58
CA ASP A 731 -21.03 -3.67 -33.64
C ASP A 731 -22.15 -4.68 -34.01
N PHE A 732 -21.87 -5.98 -33.87
CA PHE A 732 -22.80 -7.08 -34.13
C PHE A 732 -22.77 -8.10 -32.99
N ALA A 733 -23.93 -8.70 -32.67
CA ALA A 733 -24.01 -9.80 -31.70
C ALA A 733 -23.44 -11.10 -32.29
N THR A 734 -22.85 -11.94 -31.44
CA THR A 734 -22.46 -13.30 -31.81
C THR A 734 -23.68 -14.21 -31.74
N ASP A 735 -24.14 -14.70 -32.89
CA ASP A 735 -25.29 -15.59 -33.00
C ASP A 735 -24.87 -17.06 -33.22
N LYS A 736 -25.53 -17.99 -32.52
CA LYS A 736 -25.40 -19.43 -32.72
C LYS A 736 -26.75 -20.13 -32.73
N THR A 737 -27.00 -20.98 -33.72
CA THR A 737 -28.21 -21.81 -33.79
C THR A 737 -27.91 -23.23 -33.31
N ILE A 738 -28.75 -23.74 -32.40
CA ILE A 738 -28.78 -25.14 -32.00
C ILE A 738 -29.91 -25.82 -32.79
N ASP A 739 -29.55 -26.73 -33.70
CA ASP A 739 -30.51 -27.39 -34.59
C ASP A 739 -31.55 -28.21 -33.82
N ILE A 740 -31.11 -28.99 -32.81
CA ILE A 740 -31.98 -29.78 -31.92
C ILE A 740 -31.42 -29.78 -30.50
N LEU A 741 -32.16 -29.22 -29.53
CA LEU A 741 -31.91 -29.34 -28.10
C LEU A 741 -32.81 -30.44 -27.51
N LYS A 742 -32.22 -31.59 -27.21
CA LYS A 742 -32.93 -32.79 -26.73
C LYS A 742 -33.58 -32.56 -25.33
N PRO A 743 -34.61 -33.35 -24.97
CA PRO A 743 -35.17 -33.33 -23.62
C PRO A 743 -34.08 -33.51 -22.55
N LYS A 744 -34.14 -32.71 -21.48
CA LYS A 744 -33.21 -32.77 -20.34
C LYS A 744 -31.72 -32.61 -20.71
N ALA A 745 -31.41 -32.18 -21.93
CA ALA A 745 -30.04 -32.03 -22.40
C ALA A 745 -29.56 -30.58 -22.25
N SER A 746 -28.24 -30.44 -22.13
CA SER A 746 -27.54 -29.17 -22.11
C SER A 746 -26.56 -29.10 -23.28
N VAL A 747 -26.42 -27.93 -23.89
CA VAL A 747 -25.47 -27.66 -24.98
C VAL A 747 -24.57 -26.49 -24.57
N GLU A 748 -23.27 -26.68 -24.70
CA GLU A 748 -22.27 -25.63 -24.45
C GLU A 748 -22.02 -24.81 -25.71
N ILE A 749 -22.02 -23.48 -25.56
CA ILE A 749 -21.74 -22.52 -26.63
C ILE A 749 -20.51 -21.71 -26.25
N PRO A 750 -19.42 -21.74 -27.04
CA PRO A 750 -18.24 -20.92 -26.79
C PRO A 750 -18.56 -19.43 -27.01
N LEU A 751 -18.03 -18.57 -26.13
CA LEU A 751 -18.20 -17.12 -26.22
C LEU A 751 -17.07 -16.50 -27.03
N LEU A 752 -17.37 -16.11 -28.27
CA LEU A 752 -16.52 -15.32 -29.16
C LEU A 752 -17.05 -13.88 -29.23
N ALA A 753 -16.16 -12.89 -29.27
CA ALA A 753 -16.52 -11.48 -29.30
C ALA A 753 -15.68 -10.72 -30.35
N THR A 754 -16.33 -10.26 -31.42
CA THR A 754 -15.72 -9.31 -32.38
C THR A 754 -15.96 -7.90 -31.88
N MET A 755 -14.99 -7.34 -31.16
CA MET A 755 -15.10 -6.03 -30.51
C MET A 755 -14.60 -4.89 -31.42
N ASN A 756 -15.17 -3.70 -31.24
CA ASN A 756 -14.71 -2.45 -31.88
C ASN A 756 -13.69 -1.71 -30.99
N ASN A 757 -13.04 -0.66 -31.54
CA ASN A 757 -11.96 0.05 -30.85
C ASN A 757 -12.40 0.82 -29.59
N SER A 758 -13.70 1.05 -29.38
CA SER A 758 -14.19 1.75 -28.17
C SER A 758 -13.92 0.97 -26.89
N ILE A 759 -13.60 -0.33 -26.98
CA ILE A 759 -13.13 -1.10 -25.81
C ILE A 759 -11.84 -0.52 -25.20
N LEU A 760 -11.00 0.15 -26.01
CA LEU A 760 -9.79 0.83 -25.57
C LEU A 760 -10.05 2.19 -24.88
N GLU A 761 -11.32 2.61 -24.78
CA GLU A 761 -11.71 3.78 -23.96
C GLU A 761 -11.78 3.44 -22.46
N ILE A 762 -11.80 2.14 -22.09
CA ILE A 762 -11.87 1.69 -20.70
C ILE A 762 -10.49 1.88 -20.05
N THR A 763 -10.42 2.77 -19.06
CA THR A 763 -9.19 3.10 -18.34
C THR A 763 -9.11 2.49 -16.94
N GLU A 764 -10.21 1.93 -16.43
CA GLU A 764 -10.32 1.34 -15.10
C GLU A 764 -11.08 0.01 -15.19
N ASP A 765 -10.76 -0.93 -14.30
CA ASP A 765 -11.37 -2.26 -14.25
C ASP A 765 -12.86 -2.13 -13.96
N THR A 766 -13.68 -2.48 -14.95
CA THR A 766 -15.10 -2.19 -14.91
C THR A 766 -15.91 -3.43 -15.27
N PRO A 767 -16.87 -3.85 -14.42
CA PRO A 767 -17.84 -4.85 -14.81
C PRO A 767 -18.81 -4.24 -15.84
N ILE A 768 -18.83 -4.79 -17.05
CA ILE A 768 -19.72 -4.36 -18.13
C ILE A 768 -20.84 -5.39 -18.29
N GLN A 769 -22.08 -4.90 -18.45
CA GLN A 769 -23.22 -5.77 -18.68
C GLN A 769 -23.18 -6.34 -20.10
N ALA A 770 -23.12 -7.66 -20.19
CA ALA A 770 -23.33 -8.39 -21.42
C ALA A 770 -24.76 -8.94 -21.48
N GLU A 771 -25.37 -8.82 -22.65
CA GLU A 771 -26.71 -9.34 -22.93
C GLU A 771 -26.59 -10.72 -23.57
N PHE A 772 -27.35 -11.67 -23.03
CA PHE A 772 -27.50 -13.02 -23.56
C PHE A 772 -28.97 -13.27 -23.83
N SER A 773 -29.31 -13.76 -25.02
CA SER A 773 -30.70 -14.06 -25.35
C SER A 773 -30.86 -15.40 -26.07
N LEU A 774 -32.00 -16.04 -25.79
CA LEU A 774 -32.49 -17.23 -26.45
C LEU A 774 -33.78 -16.89 -27.19
N THR A 775 -33.89 -17.37 -28.42
CA THR A 775 -35.14 -17.36 -29.19
C THR A 775 -35.47 -18.80 -29.59
N TYR A 776 -36.64 -19.29 -29.22
CA TYR A 776 -37.09 -20.65 -29.54
C TYR A 776 -38.61 -20.71 -29.71
N PHE A 777 -39.13 -21.73 -30.39
CA PHE A 777 -40.57 -21.86 -30.64
C PHE A 777 -41.21 -22.88 -29.72
N ARG A 778 -42.38 -22.54 -29.16
CA ARG A 778 -43.21 -23.47 -28.38
C ARG A 778 -44.65 -23.32 -28.85
N LYS A 779 -45.26 -24.44 -29.29
CA LYS A 779 -46.62 -24.44 -29.88
C LYS A 779 -46.78 -23.40 -31.02
N GLU A 780 -45.77 -23.32 -31.88
CA GLU A 780 -45.70 -22.37 -33.02
C GLU A 780 -45.60 -20.88 -32.64
N GLU A 781 -45.50 -20.55 -31.35
CA GLU A 781 -45.26 -19.18 -30.87
C GLU A 781 -43.77 -18.97 -30.55
N GLU A 782 -43.21 -17.84 -30.99
CA GLU A 782 -41.86 -17.43 -30.66
C GLU A 782 -41.76 -17.05 -29.18
N GLN A 783 -40.80 -17.65 -28.48
CA GLN A 783 -40.46 -17.34 -27.11
C GLN A 783 -39.08 -16.70 -27.10
N LYS A 784 -38.97 -15.56 -26.42
CA LYS A 784 -37.71 -14.86 -26.22
C LYS A 784 -37.39 -14.80 -24.74
N TYR A 785 -36.18 -15.20 -24.39
CA TYR A 785 -35.65 -15.14 -23.04
C TYR A 785 -34.33 -14.37 -23.08
N SER A 786 -34.20 -13.32 -22.28
CA SER A 786 -32.97 -12.54 -22.18
C SER A 786 -32.54 -12.45 -20.72
N ILE A 787 -31.24 -12.56 -20.50
CA ILE A 787 -30.59 -12.26 -19.23
C ILE A 787 -29.38 -11.38 -19.47
N THR A 788 -29.00 -10.64 -18.44
CA THR A 788 -27.76 -9.88 -18.43
C THR A 788 -26.82 -10.51 -17.41
N ALA A 789 -25.55 -10.66 -17.77
CA ALA A 789 -24.52 -11.03 -16.83
C ALA A 789 -23.37 -10.01 -16.90
N PRO A 790 -22.78 -9.63 -15.77
CA PRO A 790 -21.58 -8.80 -15.77
C PRO A 790 -20.41 -9.61 -16.33
N ILE A 791 -19.63 -9.00 -17.21
CA ILE A 791 -18.33 -9.47 -17.66
C ILE A 791 -17.31 -8.45 -17.18
N ASN A 792 -16.30 -8.91 -16.43
CA ASN A 792 -15.21 -8.07 -16.01
C ASN A 792 -14.34 -7.74 -17.22
N VAL A 793 -14.20 -6.45 -17.49
CA VAL A 793 -13.29 -5.94 -18.52
C VAL A 793 -12.22 -5.13 -17.82
N TYR A 794 -10.98 -5.59 -17.98
CA TYR A 794 -9.82 -4.90 -17.45
C TYR A 794 -9.50 -3.65 -18.28
N SER A 795 -8.87 -2.67 -17.62
CA SER A 795 -8.35 -1.46 -18.26
C SER A 795 -7.59 -1.76 -19.56
N ARG A 796 -7.58 -0.81 -20.50
CA ARG A 796 -6.69 -0.84 -21.68
C ARG A 796 -5.21 -0.95 -21.32
N ASN A 797 -4.83 -0.63 -20.09
CA ASN A 797 -3.46 -0.78 -19.65
C ASN A 797 -3.20 -2.15 -19.00
N ALA A 798 -4.23 -2.95 -18.73
CA ALA A 798 -4.05 -4.23 -18.06
C ALA A 798 -3.54 -5.34 -19.00
N ILE A 799 -2.56 -6.11 -18.53
CA ILE A 799 -1.97 -7.28 -19.17
C ILE A 799 -1.93 -8.45 -18.18
N THR A 800 -1.89 -9.69 -18.67
CA THR A 800 -1.57 -10.86 -17.85
C THR A 800 -0.37 -11.59 -18.41
N TRP A 801 0.50 -12.08 -17.51
CA TRP A 801 1.74 -12.76 -17.86
C TRP A 801 1.62 -14.27 -18.05
N GLN A 802 0.39 -14.83 -18.02
CA GLN A 802 0.17 -16.25 -18.38
C GLN A 802 0.74 -16.59 -19.77
N ASP A 803 0.66 -15.64 -20.70
CA ASP A 803 1.35 -15.70 -21.97
C ASP A 803 2.06 -14.36 -22.21
N SER A 804 3.37 -14.34 -21.97
CA SER A 804 4.17 -13.12 -22.04
C SER A 804 4.20 -12.51 -23.46
N ARG A 805 3.81 -13.26 -24.50
CA ARG A 805 3.65 -12.72 -25.87
C ARG A 805 2.58 -11.63 -25.97
N ARG A 806 1.66 -11.52 -24.99
CA ARG A 806 0.65 -10.46 -24.90
C ARG A 806 1.23 -9.04 -24.86
N ILE A 807 2.48 -8.88 -24.43
CA ILE A 807 3.18 -7.58 -24.51
C ILE A 807 3.20 -7.03 -25.94
N GLY A 808 3.11 -7.92 -26.95
CA GLY A 808 2.98 -7.55 -28.35
C GLY A 808 1.81 -6.61 -28.65
N ASN A 809 0.70 -6.68 -27.89
CA ASN A 809 -0.44 -5.76 -28.05
C ASN A 809 -0.04 -4.29 -27.80
N TYR A 810 0.96 -4.05 -26.95
CA TYR A 810 1.43 -2.73 -26.50
C TYR A 810 2.59 -2.17 -27.33
N ILE A 811 3.24 -3.00 -28.16
CA ILE A 811 4.31 -2.55 -29.07
C ILE A 811 3.68 -1.94 -30.31
N THR A 812 3.10 -0.75 -30.16
CA THR A 812 2.33 -0.05 -31.19
C THR A 812 3.24 0.78 -32.11
N GLN A 813 4.06 0.10 -32.91
CA GLN A 813 5.00 0.70 -33.87
C GLN A 813 4.38 1.61 -34.94
N ARG A 814 3.06 1.48 -35.20
CA ARG A 814 2.31 2.32 -36.13
C ARG A 814 1.55 3.48 -35.46
N ASP A 815 1.75 3.67 -34.16
CA ASP A 815 1.20 4.77 -33.40
C ASP A 815 1.79 6.11 -33.87
N THR A 816 0.97 6.98 -34.48
CA THR A 816 1.41 8.22 -35.14
C THR A 816 2.28 9.12 -34.24
N PRO A 817 1.86 9.55 -33.03
CA PRO A 817 2.73 10.30 -32.12
C PRO A 817 4.12 9.70 -31.87
N VAL A 818 4.21 8.37 -31.69
CA VAL A 818 5.46 7.69 -31.36
C VAL A 818 6.35 7.58 -32.59
N LEU A 819 5.75 7.21 -33.73
CA LEU A 819 6.42 7.04 -35.00
C LEU A 819 6.95 8.37 -35.54
N ASP A 820 6.17 9.45 -35.43
CA ASP A 820 6.57 10.77 -35.89
C ASP A 820 7.70 11.34 -35.04
N LEU A 821 7.69 11.12 -33.71
CA LEU A 821 8.81 11.49 -32.84
C LEU A 821 10.09 10.74 -33.22
N ALA A 822 10.02 9.43 -33.42
CA ALA A 822 11.17 8.63 -33.84
C ALA A 822 11.74 9.12 -35.18
N ARG A 823 10.88 9.43 -36.15
CA ARG A 823 11.28 10.02 -37.44
C ARG A 823 11.90 11.41 -37.30
N GLU A 824 11.35 12.25 -36.43
CA GLU A 824 11.88 13.59 -36.18
C GLU A 824 13.30 13.52 -35.60
N ILE A 825 13.53 12.65 -34.61
CA ILE A 825 14.86 12.41 -34.01
C ILE A 825 15.86 11.98 -35.08
N LEU A 826 15.44 11.14 -36.03
CA LEU A 826 16.31 10.56 -37.04
C LEU A 826 16.53 11.46 -38.27
N ARG A 827 15.60 12.36 -38.60
CA ARG A 827 15.68 13.23 -39.79
C ARG A 827 16.84 14.22 -39.72
N ASP A 828 17.01 14.90 -38.59
CA ASP A 828 18.07 15.90 -38.37
C ASP A 828 19.07 15.42 -37.30
N ALA A 829 19.39 14.13 -37.31
CA ALA A 829 20.15 13.52 -36.24
C ALA A 829 21.57 14.08 -36.12
N PRO A 830 22.10 14.25 -34.89
CA PRO A 830 23.48 14.66 -34.68
C PRO A 830 24.45 13.69 -35.38
N LYS A 831 25.51 14.26 -35.97
CA LYS A 831 26.58 13.48 -36.64
C LYS A 831 27.39 12.65 -35.64
N GLY A 832 27.47 13.09 -34.38
CA GLY A 832 28.29 12.48 -33.34
C GLY A 832 29.75 12.95 -33.38
N PRO A 833 30.57 12.51 -32.42
CA PRO A 833 32.02 12.72 -32.44
C PRO A 833 32.68 11.98 -33.61
N PRO A 834 33.91 12.36 -34.01
CA PRO A 834 34.68 11.61 -35.00
C PRO A 834 34.77 10.13 -34.67
N GLY A 835 34.56 9.26 -35.66
CA GLY A 835 34.54 7.81 -35.52
C GLY A 835 33.14 7.21 -35.47
N THR A 836 32.10 8.04 -35.33
CA THR A 836 30.69 7.61 -35.40
C THR A 836 30.36 6.96 -36.75
N GLU A 837 31.00 7.42 -37.83
CA GLU A 837 30.83 6.92 -39.20
C GLU A 837 31.26 5.45 -39.40
N TYR A 838 32.04 4.90 -38.48
CA TYR A 838 32.50 3.49 -38.51
C TYR A 838 31.66 2.56 -37.63
N LEU A 839 30.58 3.07 -37.03
CA LEU A 839 29.65 2.28 -36.22
C LEU A 839 28.58 1.64 -37.09
N ASN A 840 28.15 0.44 -36.68
CA ASN A 840 27.02 -0.24 -37.27
C ASN A 840 25.77 0.67 -37.28
N LYS A 841 25.01 0.62 -38.38
CA LYS A 841 23.88 1.53 -38.64
C LYS A 841 22.73 1.33 -37.64
N ASN A 842 22.39 0.10 -37.32
CA ASN A 842 21.30 -0.22 -36.38
C ASN A 842 21.68 0.19 -34.96
N LEU A 843 22.93 -0.09 -34.56
CA LEU A 843 23.50 0.39 -33.29
C LEU A 843 23.44 1.92 -33.18
N THR A 844 23.86 2.63 -34.21
CA THR A 844 23.85 4.11 -34.22
C THR A 844 22.42 4.64 -34.09
N THR A 845 21.46 3.98 -34.75
CA THR A 845 20.04 4.31 -34.65
C THR A 845 19.52 4.09 -33.22
N ALA A 846 19.86 2.97 -32.59
CA ALA A 846 19.47 2.68 -31.21
C ALA A 846 20.06 3.68 -30.22
N MET A 847 21.33 4.07 -30.37
CA MET A 847 21.97 5.09 -29.54
C MET A 847 21.32 6.47 -29.68
N ARG A 848 20.88 6.85 -30.89
CA ARG A 848 20.18 8.12 -31.12
C ARG A 848 18.84 8.16 -30.39
N LEU A 849 18.05 7.09 -30.50
CA LEU A 849 16.76 6.99 -29.81
C LEU A 849 16.96 6.93 -28.28
N TRP A 850 17.94 6.16 -27.79
CA TRP A 850 18.30 6.11 -26.36
C TRP A 850 18.70 7.48 -25.81
N ALA A 851 19.60 8.19 -26.50
CA ALA A 851 20.07 9.51 -26.10
C ALA A 851 18.93 10.54 -26.13
N ALA A 852 18.06 10.48 -27.14
CA ALA A 852 16.91 11.36 -27.26
C ALA A 852 15.90 11.14 -26.12
N LEU A 853 15.56 9.89 -25.79
CA LEU A 853 14.67 9.58 -24.65
C LEU A 853 15.26 10.07 -23.32
N GLY A 854 16.56 9.86 -23.10
CA GLY A 854 17.27 10.39 -21.93
C GLY A 854 17.25 11.93 -21.87
N ALA A 855 17.45 12.61 -23.00
CA ALA A 855 17.43 14.07 -23.10
C ALA A 855 16.01 14.64 -22.91
N LEU A 856 14.97 13.95 -23.39
CA LEU A 856 13.57 14.30 -23.14
C LEU A 856 13.17 14.14 -21.66
N GLY A 857 14.02 13.49 -20.86
CA GLY A 857 13.82 13.29 -19.43
C GLY A 857 12.92 12.10 -19.11
N VAL A 858 12.85 11.10 -20.00
CA VAL A 858 12.15 9.85 -19.73
C VAL A 858 12.86 9.11 -18.60
N LYS A 859 12.13 8.72 -17.55
CA LYS A 859 12.68 8.09 -16.34
C LYS A 859 11.96 6.80 -15.98
N PHE A 860 12.70 5.85 -15.42
CA PHE A 860 12.11 4.73 -14.72
C PHE A 860 11.45 5.19 -13.42
N LEU A 861 10.21 4.76 -13.22
CA LEU A 861 9.47 4.87 -11.96
C LEU A 861 8.98 3.45 -11.64
N PRO A 862 9.53 2.76 -10.63
CA PRO A 862 8.98 1.48 -10.20
C PRO A 862 7.59 1.70 -9.60
N SER A 863 6.57 0.92 -9.99
CA SER A 863 5.31 0.95 -9.25
C SER A 863 5.45 0.26 -7.89
N PRO A 864 4.68 0.71 -6.89
CA PRO A 864 4.63 0.09 -5.56
C PRO A 864 4.07 -1.34 -5.57
N ASN A 865 3.26 -1.71 -6.57
CA ASN A 865 2.75 -3.05 -6.78
C ASN A 865 3.23 -3.55 -8.14
N ASN A 866 4.46 -4.08 -8.21
CA ASN A 866 4.95 -4.76 -9.41
C ASN A 866 4.52 -6.25 -9.36
N PRO A 867 3.51 -6.70 -10.12
CA PRO A 867 3.02 -8.08 -10.10
C PRO A 867 4.04 -9.08 -10.65
N PHE A 868 5.11 -8.59 -11.28
CA PHE A 868 6.25 -9.42 -11.64
C PHE A 868 7.00 -9.96 -10.41
N GLU A 869 7.08 -9.19 -9.31
CA GLU A 869 7.69 -9.66 -8.07
C GLU A 869 6.73 -10.49 -7.21
N THR A 870 5.42 -10.21 -7.30
CA THR A 870 4.35 -11.01 -6.69
C THR A 870 3.65 -11.87 -7.73
N MET A 871 4.39 -12.82 -8.31
CA MET A 871 3.70 -14.03 -8.73
C MET A 871 3.17 -14.74 -7.48
N SER A 872 1.85 -14.60 -7.26
CA SER A 872 0.97 -15.51 -6.52
C SER A 872 0.76 -15.28 -5.02
N GLU A 873 -0.22 -14.42 -4.68
CA GLU A 873 -1.12 -14.67 -3.53
C GLU A 873 -2.59 -14.96 -3.94
N ASP A 874 -2.95 -14.80 -5.23
CA ASP A 874 -4.10 -15.47 -5.84
C ASP A 874 -3.63 -16.28 -7.06
N PRO A 875 -3.66 -17.62 -7.04
CA PRO A 875 -3.16 -18.46 -8.12
C PRO A 875 -4.03 -18.42 -9.40
N ALA A 876 -5.08 -17.60 -9.47
CA ALA A 876 -5.96 -17.59 -10.64
C ALA A 876 -5.43 -16.77 -11.84
N PHE A 877 -4.97 -15.52 -11.72
CA PHE A 877 -4.51 -14.70 -12.87
C PHE A 877 -3.70 -13.47 -12.40
N PRO A 878 -2.35 -13.41 -12.55
CA PRO A 878 -1.61 -12.18 -12.26
C PRO A 878 -1.93 -11.13 -13.34
N VAL A 879 -2.42 -9.96 -12.91
CA VAL A 879 -2.73 -8.80 -13.77
C VAL A 879 -1.76 -7.68 -13.47
N ASP A 880 -1.15 -7.15 -14.51
CA ASP A 880 -0.17 -6.06 -14.51
C ASP A 880 -0.64 -4.92 -15.42
N TYR A 881 0.01 -3.75 -15.38
CA TYR A 881 -0.46 -2.54 -16.04
C TYR A 881 0.61 -1.89 -16.93
N THR A 882 0.58 -2.21 -18.21
CA THR A 882 1.43 -1.61 -19.24
C THR A 882 0.80 -0.38 -19.88
N GLN A 883 1.53 0.73 -19.87
CA GLN A 883 1.25 1.96 -20.60
C GLN A 883 1.46 1.77 -22.10
N PHE A 884 0.61 2.41 -22.91
CA PHE A 884 0.93 2.53 -24.33
C PHE A 884 2.11 3.49 -24.52
N PRO A 885 3.00 3.26 -25.51
CA PRO A 885 4.17 4.11 -25.75
C PRO A 885 3.90 5.63 -25.79
N ARG A 886 2.77 6.06 -26.38
CA ARG A 886 2.36 7.49 -26.38
C ARG A 886 2.07 8.03 -24.97
N GLU A 887 1.58 7.21 -24.06
CA GLU A 887 1.30 7.57 -22.67
C GLU A 887 2.60 7.70 -21.88
N THR A 888 3.53 6.75 -22.05
CA THR A 888 4.88 6.79 -21.47
C THR A 888 5.63 8.04 -21.92
N LEU A 889 5.57 8.40 -23.20
CA LEU A 889 6.17 9.64 -23.73
C LEU A 889 5.53 10.89 -23.12
N ARG A 890 4.21 10.91 -22.97
CA ARG A 890 3.48 12.03 -22.37
C ARG A 890 3.88 12.24 -20.91
N ARG A 891 3.96 11.14 -20.14
CA ARG A 891 4.36 11.19 -18.72
C ARG A 891 5.86 11.43 -18.54
N ARG A 892 6.66 11.09 -19.57
CA ARG A 892 8.13 11.01 -19.50
C ARG A 892 8.58 10.08 -18.39
N SER A 893 7.81 9.03 -18.14
CA SER A 893 8.12 8.02 -17.17
C SER A 893 7.27 6.78 -17.33
N GLY A 894 7.79 5.66 -16.84
CA GLY A 894 7.10 4.38 -16.83
C GLY A 894 7.89 3.32 -16.07
N GLU A 895 7.23 2.18 -15.90
CA GLU A 895 7.76 0.95 -15.33
C GLU A 895 8.68 0.20 -16.31
N CYS A 896 9.09 -1.01 -15.94
CA CYS A 896 9.96 -1.83 -16.79
C CYS A 896 9.31 -2.14 -18.15
N ASP A 897 8.10 -2.68 -18.14
CA ASP A 897 7.30 -3.04 -19.31
C ASP A 897 6.90 -1.80 -20.14
N ASP A 898 6.56 -0.67 -19.50
CA ASP A 898 6.29 0.61 -20.17
C ASP A 898 7.48 1.09 -21.01
N LEU A 899 8.68 1.01 -20.43
CA LEU A 899 9.90 1.48 -21.09
C LEU A 899 10.37 0.49 -22.16
N VAL A 900 10.19 -0.81 -21.92
CA VAL A 900 10.46 -1.87 -22.91
C VAL A 900 9.54 -1.72 -24.13
N THR A 901 8.24 -1.50 -23.92
CA THR A 901 7.27 -1.31 -25.02
C THR A 901 7.51 -0.01 -25.78
N LEU A 902 7.83 1.08 -25.09
CA LEU A 902 8.20 2.36 -25.72
C LEU A 902 9.44 2.21 -26.61
N LEU A 903 10.54 1.68 -26.05
CA LEU A 903 11.79 1.54 -26.79
C LEU A 903 11.64 0.57 -27.96
N SER A 904 10.90 -0.53 -27.76
CA SER A 904 10.58 -1.49 -28.84
C SER A 904 9.77 -0.85 -29.96
N ALA A 905 8.71 -0.10 -29.64
CA ALA A 905 7.86 0.55 -30.64
C ALA A 905 8.63 1.59 -31.46
N MET A 906 9.52 2.37 -30.83
CA MET A 906 10.35 3.35 -31.53
C MET A 906 11.40 2.70 -32.44
N LEU A 907 12.05 1.62 -31.98
CA LEU A 907 13.04 0.88 -32.77
C LEU A 907 12.40 0.17 -33.98
N GLU A 908 11.30 -0.57 -33.76
CA GLU A 908 10.56 -1.22 -34.85
C GLU A 908 10.00 -0.18 -35.85
N GLY A 909 9.52 0.97 -35.36
CA GLY A 909 9.10 2.10 -36.20
C GLY A 909 10.24 2.72 -37.00
N ALA A 910 11.47 2.66 -36.47
CA ALA A 910 12.72 3.05 -37.13
C ALA A 910 13.33 1.93 -37.99
N THR A 911 12.62 0.82 -38.20
CA THR A 911 13.05 -0.37 -38.97
C THR A 911 14.20 -1.17 -38.36
N VAL A 912 14.53 -0.95 -37.09
CA VAL A 912 15.48 -1.79 -36.32
C VAL A 912 14.66 -2.86 -35.59
N ARG A 913 14.92 -4.14 -35.89
CA ARG A 913 14.19 -5.24 -35.24
C ARG A 913 14.47 -5.28 -33.74
N THR A 914 13.45 -5.56 -32.95
CA THR A 914 13.58 -5.80 -31.51
C THR A 914 13.08 -7.16 -31.09
N ALA A 915 13.54 -7.58 -29.92
CA ALA A 915 13.04 -8.75 -29.20
C ALA A 915 13.09 -8.43 -27.71
N ILE A 916 12.17 -9.01 -26.95
CA ILE A 916 12.08 -8.80 -25.51
C ILE A 916 12.73 -9.99 -24.81
N LEU A 917 13.57 -9.68 -23.84
CA LEU A 917 14.14 -10.66 -22.91
C LEU A 917 13.22 -10.72 -21.70
N ASP A 918 12.59 -11.87 -21.52
CA ASP A 918 11.65 -12.16 -20.44
C ASP A 918 12.33 -13.11 -19.45
N TYR A 919 12.52 -12.64 -18.22
CA TYR A 919 13.00 -13.46 -17.12
C TYR A 919 12.18 -13.16 -15.86
N PRO A 920 12.09 -14.09 -14.89
CA PRO A 920 11.15 -13.95 -13.79
C PRO A 920 11.35 -12.65 -13.01
N GLY A 921 10.30 -11.84 -12.95
CA GLY A 921 10.29 -10.58 -12.22
C GLY A 921 10.71 -9.33 -13.02
N HIS A 922 11.19 -9.45 -14.27
CA HIS A 922 11.80 -8.31 -14.96
C HIS A 922 11.92 -8.50 -16.49
N LEU A 923 11.85 -7.40 -17.26
CA LEU A 923 12.00 -7.40 -18.71
C LEU A 923 13.17 -6.54 -19.19
N ALA A 924 13.74 -6.92 -20.32
CA ALA A 924 14.67 -6.07 -21.07
C ALA A 924 14.34 -6.12 -22.57
N VAL A 925 14.91 -5.20 -23.34
CA VAL A 925 14.78 -5.20 -24.80
C VAL A 925 16.14 -5.46 -25.42
N MET A 926 16.20 -6.25 -26.48
CA MET A 926 17.36 -6.36 -27.35
C MET A 926 17.01 -5.91 -28.76
N PHE A 927 18.01 -5.42 -29.49
CA PHE A 927 17.85 -4.98 -30.87
C PHE A 927 18.87 -5.66 -31.79
N ASP A 928 18.44 -5.90 -33.02
CA ASP A 928 19.23 -6.57 -34.06
C ASP A 928 20.28 -5.62 -34.65
N THR A 929 21.55 -6.02 -34.61
CA THR A 929 22.62 -5.25 -35.27
C THR A 929 22.58 -5.40 -36.80
N GLY A 930 21.87 -6.41 -37.32
CA GLY A 930 21.82 -6.75 -38.74
C GLY A 930 23.11 -7.39 -39.26
N SER A 931 24.03 -7.78 -38.36
CA SER A 931 25.34 -8.32 -38.68
C SER A 931 25.65 -9.53 -37.80
N ASN A 932 26.38 -10.50 -38.34
CA ASN A 932 27.01 -11.60 -37.60
C ASN A 932 28.54 -11.46 -37.57
N ASP A 933 29.06 -10.31 -38.01
CA ASP A 933 30.48 -10.00 -37.97
C ASP A 933 30.81 -9.17 -36.72
N LEU A 934 31.52 -9.78 -35.78
CA LEU A 934 32.00 -9.13 -34.55
C LEU A 934 32.87 -7.92 -34.85
N MET A 935 33.58 -7.91 -35.99
CA MET A 935 34.39 -6.77 -36.40
C MET A 935 33.52 -5.65 -36.97
N ASP A 936 32.40 -5.91 -37.64
CA ASP A 936 31.48 -4.83 -38.04
C ASP A 936 30.88 -4.13 -36.81
N ILE A 937 30.38 -4.91 -35.86
CA ILE A 937 29.72 -4.42 -34.64
C ILE A 937 30.74 -3.79 -33.68
N GLY A 938 31.89 -4.44 -33.53
CA GLY A 938 33.00 -4.03 -32.69
C GLY A 938 32.77 -4.25 -31.19
N LEU A 939 32.08 -5.34 -30.84
CA LEU A 939 31.99 -5.86 -29.48
C LEU A 939 32.30 -7.36 -29.48
N PRO A 940 32.82 -7.91 -28.37
CA PRO A 940 33.00 -9.34 -28.23
C PRO A 940 31.65 -10.07 -28.14
N ALA A 941 31.61 -11.32 -28.58
CA ALA A 941 30.39 -12.14 -28.60
C ALA A 941 29.72 -12.24 -27.22
N GLU A 942 30.48 -12.30 -26.11
CA GLU A 942 29.90 -12.38 -24.76
C GLU A 942 29.07 -11.16 -24.33
N ARG A 943 29.13 -10.06 -25.09
CA ARG A 943 28.33 -8.84 -24.85
C ARG A 943 27.02 -8.83 -25.64
N MET A 944 26.76 -9.87 -26.43
CA MET A 944 25.65 -9.95 -27.38
C MET A 944 24.98 -11.32 -27.31
N ILE A 945 23.82 -11.43 -27.96
CA ILE A 945 23.05 -12.67 -28.07
C ILE A 945 22.99 -13.04 -29.55
N ASP A 946 23.38 -14.27 -29.89
CA ASP A 946 23.14 -14.84 -31.22
C ASP A 946 21.67 -15.28 -31.31
N TYR A 947 20.91 -14.64 -32.20
CA TYR A 947 19.50 -14.93 -32.40
C TYR A 947 19.13 -14.72 -33.87
N GLU A 948 18.51 -15.72 -34.49
CA GLU A 948 18.10 -15.71 -35.91
C GLU A 948 19.25 -15.41 -36.90
N GLY A 949 20.49 -15.78 -36.56
CA GLY A 949 21.64 -15.70 -37.46
C GLY A 949 22.36 -14.34 -37.49
N THR A 950 22.00 -13.40 -36.59
CA THR A 950 22.70 -12.13 -36.37
C THR A 950 22.96 -11.92 -34.88
N TYR A 951 23.84 -10.98 -34.54
CA TYR A 951 24.08 -10.59 -33.15
C TYR A 951 23.13 -9.47 -32.69
N TRP A 952 22.59 -9.64 -31.49
CA TRP A 952 21.65 -8.73 -30.86
C TRP A 952 22.25 -8.12 -29.60
N ILE A 953 22.06 -6.82 -29.42
CA ILE A 953 22.56 -6.10 -28.24
C ILE A 953 21.39 -5.92 -27.27
N PRO A 954 21.44 -6.50 -26.06
CA PRO A 954 20.43 -6.28 -25.04
C PRO A 954 20.62 -4.92 -24.36
N LEU A 955 19.53 -4.35 -23.85
CA LEU A 955 19.43 -3.07 -23.17
C LEU A 955 18.41 -3.14 -22.02
N GLU A 956 18.86 -2.74 -20.84
CA GLU A 956 18.01 -2.51 -19.67
C GLU A 956 17.19 -1.23 -19.86
N ALA A 957 15.92 -1.33 -20.24
CA ALA A 957 15.09 -0.15 -20.53
C ALA A 957 14.88 0.75 -19.28
N THR A 958 14.94 0.20 -18.07
CA THR A 958 14.84 0.98 -16.82
C THR A 958 16.03 1.95 -16.61
N MET A 959 17.08 1.81 -17.41
CA MET A 959 18.27 2.67 -17.36
C MET A 959 18.23 3.81 -18.39
N ILE A 960 17.10 4.09 -19.05
CA ILE A 960 16.97 5.27 -19.90
C ILE A 960 17.36 6.54 -19.12
N GLY A 961 18.17 7.40 -19.74
CA GLY A 961 18.80 8.56 -19.09
C GLY A 961 20.11 8.26 -18.36
N LYS A 962 20.56 6.99 -18.32
CA LYS A 962 21.87 6.54 -17.84
C LYS A 962 22.76 6.09 -19.01
N SER A 963 23.92 5.52 -18.66
CA SER A 963 24.91 5.00 -19.61
C SER A 963 24.35 3.85 -20.44
N PHE A 964 24.46 3.97 -21.78
CA PHE A 964 24.05 2.94 -22.73
C PHE A 964 24.84 1.63 -22.54
N GLU A 965 26.15 1.73 -22.28
CA GLU A 965 26.99 0.54 -22.06
C GLU A 965 26.59 -0.19 -20.77
N ASP A 966 26.30 0.55 -19.69
CA ASP A 966 25.92 -0.06 -18.42
C ASP A 966 24.55 -0.72 -18.52
N ALA A 967 23.61 -0.10 -19.25
CA ALA A 967 22.32 -0.69 -19.56
C ALA A 967 22.46 -2.00 -20.34
N SER A 968 23.38 -2.04 -21.32
CA SER A 968 23.64 -3.25 -22.09
C SER A 968 24.30 -4.35 -21.26
N ARG A 969 25.31 -3.97 -20.45
CA ARG A 969 26.03 -4.89 -19.56
C ARG A 969 25.10 -5.52 -18.52
N LYS A 970 24.19 -4.74 -17.93
CA LYS A 970 23.22 -5.25 -16.96
C LYS A 970 22.27 -6.25 -17.60
N ALA A 971 21.75 -5.95 -18.80
CA ALA A 971 20.81 -6.83 -19.49
C ALA A 971 21.46 -8.14 -19.97
N ILE A 972 22.69 -8.11 -20.53
CA ILE A 972 23.39 -9.34 -20.94
C ILE A 972 23.76 -10.21 -19.74
N PHE A 973 24.16 -9.59 -18.62
CA PHE A 973 24.44 -10.32 -17.38
C PHE A 973 23.19 -11.03 -16.86
N ALA A 974 22.06 -10.31 -16.76
CA ALA A 974 20.79 -10.88 -16.31
C ALA A 974 20.32 -12.03 -17.21
N HIS A 975 20.44 -11.86 -18.53
CA HIS A 975 20.12 -12.89 -19.50
C HIS A 975 20.98 -14.15 -19.30
N ASN A 976 22.31 -13.99 -19.24
CA ASN A 976 23.22 -15.12 -19.09
C ASN A 976 23.03 -15.86 -17.77
N GLU A 977 22.80 -15.15 -16.66
CA GLU A 977 22.51 -15.80 -15.37
C GLU A 977 21.21 -16.60 -15.42
N MET A 978 20.12 -16.01 -15.92
CA MET A 978 18.81 -16.68 -15.96
C MET A 978 18.74 -17.81 -16.99
N ASN A 979 19.52 -17.71 -18.07
CA ASN A 979 19.56 -18.73 -19.12
C ASN A 979 20.27 -20.01 -18.65
N LYS A 980 21.21 -19.95 -17.70
CA LYS A 980 21.85 -21.14 -17.11
C LYS A 980 20.84 -22.12 -16.54
N ASP A 981 19.76 -21.60 -15.96
CA ASP A 981 18.68 -22.38 -15.35
C ASP A 981 17.47 -22.57 -16.29
N GLY A 982 17.59 -22.18 -17.57
CA GLY A 982 16.49 -22.25 -18.55
C GLY A 982 15.33 -21.29 -18.26
N ARG A 983 15.57 -20.23 -17.48
CA ARG A 983 14.55 -19.28 -17.02
C ARG A 983 14.45 -18.01 -17.87
N ALA A 984 15.35 -17.81 -18.84
CA ALA A 984 15.27 -16.71 -19.79
C ALA A 984 14.49 -17.11 -21.06
N LYS A 985 13.56 -16.27 -21.49
CA LYS A 985 12.78 -16.42 -22.72
C LYS A 985 13.00 -15.24 -23.66
N ILE A 986 12.96 -15.50 -24.95
CA ILE A 986 13.00 -14.47 -25.99
C ILE A 986 11.60 -14.36 -26.60
N ILE A 987 11.02 -13.17 -26.55
CA ILE A 987 9.73 -12.85 -27.16
C ILE A 987 10.02 -11.96 -28.38
N ASP A 988 9.81 -12.50 -29.57
CA ASP A 988 9.90 -11.75 -30.82
C ASP A 988 8.55 -11.06 -31.09
N PRO A 989 8.48 -9.71 -31.09
CA PRO A 989 7.25 -8.96 -31.33
C PRO A 989 6.55 -9.38 -32.62
N ARG A 990 7.30 -9.68 -33.69
CA ARG A 990 6.70 -10.03 -35.00
C ARG A 990 6.01 -11.38 -34.96
N LYS A 991 6.57 -12.36 -34.24
CA LYS A 991 5.94 -13.66 -33.98
C LYS A 991 4.77 -13.52 -33.01
N ALA A 992 4.92 -12.68 -31.98
CA ALA A 992 3.85 -12.40 -31.03
C ALA A 992 2.62 -11.76 -31.68
N TRP A 993 2.81 -10.86 -32.65
CA TRP A 993 1.73 -10.18 -33.36
C TRP A 993 0.86 -11.09 -34.24
N GLU A 994 1.32 -12.29 -34.59
CA GLU A 994 0.50 -13.28 -35.31
C GLU A 994 -0.68 -13.76 -34.44
N GLU A 995 -0.49 -13.83 -33.12
CA GLU A 995 -1.51 -14.23 -32.13
C GLU A 995 -2.11 -13.01 -31.42
N PHE A 996 -1.26 -12.09 -30.97
CA PHE A 996 -1.57 -10.91 -30.17
C PHE A 996 -1.28 -9.63 -30.99
N GLU A 997 -2.15 -9.37 -31.97
CA GLU A 997 -2.03 -8.22 -32.86
C GLU A 997 -1.93 -6.89 -32.08
N PRO A 998 -1.09 -5.91 -32.50
CA PRO A 998 -0.98 -4.61 -31.85
C PRO A 998 -2.32 -3.89 -31.74
N ALA A 999 -2.54 -3.20 -30.62
CA ALA A 999 -3.70 -2.35 -30.43
C ALA A 999 -3.73 -1.24 -31.49
N THR A 1000 -4.90 -0.98 -32.07
CA THR A 1000 -5.07 0.10 -33.06
C THR A 1000 -5.67 1.31 -32.36
N LEU A 1001 -4.79 2.13 -31.78
CA LEU A 1001 -5.17 3.34 -31.07
C LEU A 1001 -5.74 4.39 -32.04
N PRO A 1002 -6.79 5.14 -31.64
CA PRO A 1002 -7.33 6.22 -32.47
C PRO A 1002 -6.28 7.31 -32.71
N ALA A 1003 -6.47 8.06 -33.81
CA ALA A 1003 -5.67 9.23 -34.11
C ALA A 1003 -5.73 10.22 -32.95
N SER A 1004 -4.58 10.79 -32.60
CA SER A 1004 -4.47 11.78 -31.53
C SER A 1004 -4.08 13.12 -32.12
N ASP A 1005 -4.74 14.16 -31.64
CA ASP A 1005 -4.47 15.59 -31.85
C ASP A 1005 -3.34 16.12 -30.93
N GLN A 1006 -2.64 15.23 -30.21
CA GLN A 1006 -1.62 15.61 -29.24
C GLN A 1006 -0.32 16.10 -29.91
N ALA A 1007 0.19 17.22 -29.40
CA ALA A 1007 1.49 17.76 -29.78
C ALA A 1007 2.63 16.88 -29.25
N LEU A 1008 3.64 16.66 -30.09
CA LEU A 1008 4.87 15.96 -29.73
C LEU A 1008 5.64 16.72 -28.62
N PRO A 1009 6.40 16.02 -27.76
CA PRO A 1009 7.34 16.67 -26.86
C PRO A 1009 8.35 17.53 -27.65
N THR A 1010 8.54 18.79 -27.25
CA THR A 1010 9.53 19.66 -27.90
C THR A 1010 10.94 19.09 -27.72
N ILE A 1011 11.64 18.84 -28.83
CA ILE A 1011 13.01 18.34 -28.83
C ILE A 1011 14.00 19.50 -28.78
N GLU A 1012 14.78 19.59 -27.71
CA GLU A 1012 15.94 20.48 -27.66
C GLU A 1012 17.13 19.83 -28.39
N LYS A 1013 17.26 20.10 -29.69
CA LYS A 1013 18.32 19.55 -30.56
C LYS A 1013 19.73 19.61 -29.93
N PRO A 1014 20.18 20.71 -29.29
CA PRO A 1014 21.50 20.76 -28.66
C PRO A 1014 21.67 19.77 -27.49
N MET A 1015 20.60 19.54 -26.72
CA MET A 1015 20.62 18.61 -25.59
C MET A 1015 20.70 17.16 -26.08
N VAL A 1016 19.96 16.81 -27.13
CA VAL A 1016 20.04 15.49 -27.78
C VAL A 1016 21.42 15.25 -28.38
N ALA A 1017 22.01 16.25 -29.06
CA ALA A 1017 23.36 16.16 -29.60
C ALA A 1017 24.40 15.86 -28.51
N LYS A 1018 24.38 16.62 -27.40
CA LYS A 1018 25.28 16.39 -26.26
C LYS A 1018 25.09 15.02 -25.61
N ALA A 1019 23.85 14.56 -25.47
CA ALA A 1019 23.56 13.24 -24.91
C ALA A 1019 24.06 12.11 -25.84
N PHE A 1020 23.89 12.28 -27.16
CA PHE A 1020 24.35 11.34 -28.17
C PHE A 1020 25.88 11.27 -28.19
N ASP A 1021 26.57 12.39 -28.19
CA ASP A 1021 28.04 12.43 -28.19
C ASP A 1021 28.61 11.64 -27.01
N LYS A 1022 28.06 11.84 -25.81
CA LYS A 1022 28.48 11.11 -24.60
C LYS A 1022 28.27 9.59 -24.72
N VAL A 1023 27.16 9.15 -25.30
CA VAL A 1023 26.86 7.73 -25.53
C VAL A 1023 27.87 7.13 -26.51
N VAL A 1024 28.14 7.83 -27.60
CA VAL A 1024 29.01 7.35 -28.68
C VAL A 1024 30.49 7.34 -28.25
N GLU A 1025 30.98 8.37 -27.56
CA GLU A 1025 32.37 8.43 -27.08
C GLU A 1025 32.73 7.23 -26.20
N HIS A 1026 31.84 6.86 -25.26
CA HIS A 1026 32.06 5.72 -24.39
C HIS A 1026 32.12 4.41 -25.21
N TYR A 1027 31.21 4.25 -26.17
CA TYR A 1027 31.18 3.07 -27.01
C TYR A 1027 32.39 2.97 -27.95
N LEU A 1028 32.80 4.07 -28.60
CA LEU A 1028 33.97 4.11 -29.49
C LEU A 1028 35.23 3.66 -28.76
N LYS A 1029 35.40 4.06 -27.49
CA LYS A 1029 36.51 3.59 -26.67
C LYS A 1029 36.50 2.08 -26.48
N ARG A 1030 35.34 1.49 -26.13
CA ARG A 1030 35.22 0.03 -25.97
C ARG A 1030 35.44 -0.73 -27.27
N ARG A 1031 34.91 -0.17 -28.35
CA ARG A 1031 35.06 -0.71 -29.69
C ARG A 1031 36.54 -0.76 -30.11
N TYR A 1032 37.26 0.33 -29.83
CA TYR A 1032 38.71 0.39 -30.02
C TYR A 1032 39.42 -0.68 -29.21
N ASP A 1033 39.16 -0.75 -27.90
CA ASP A 1033 39.81 -1.71 -27.00
C ASP A 1033 39.62 -3.15 -27.51
N PHE A 1034 38.38 -3.54 -27.84
CA PHE A 1034 38.07 -4.88 -28.36
C PHE A 1034 38.79 -5.17 -29.69
N LYS A 1035 38.63 -4.32 -30.70
CA LYS A 1035 39.26 -4.55 -32.01
C LYS A 1035 40.79 -4.55 -31.94
N SER A 1036 41.35 -3.68 -31.10
CA SER A 1036 42.79 -3.59 -30.88
C SER A 1036 43.32 -4.90 -30.29
N GLU A 1037 42.62 -5.48 -29.32
CA GLU A 1037 42.99 -6.78 -28.74
C GLU A 1037 42.81 -7.95 -29.71
N GLU A 1038 41.73 -8.00 -30.49
CA GLU A 1038 41.52 -9.06 -31.50
C GLU A 1038 42.58 -9.01 -32.60
N LEU A 1039 42.93 -7.81 -33.08
CA LEU A 1039 44.02 -7.64 -34.05
C LEU A 1039 45.37 -8.06 -33.44
N LYS A 1040 45.65 -7.73 -32.17
CA LYS A 1040 46.88 -8.18 -31.49
C LYS A 1040 46.94 -9.70 -31.32
N LYS A 1041 45.83 -10.37 -30.99
CA LYS A 1041 45.75 -11.83 -30.93
C LYS A 1041 46.05 -12.45 -32.29
N ALA A 1042 45.38 -11.98 -33.33
CA ALA A 1042 45.64 -12.44 -34.70
C ALA A 1042 47.11 -12.23 -35.12
N MET A 1043 47.74 -11.13 -34.70
CA MET A 1043 49.17 -10.89 -34.92
C MET A 1043 50.10 -11.84 -34.16
N ALA A 1044 49.67 -12.35 -33.00
CA ALA A 1044 50.43 -13.32 -32.21
C ALA A 1044 50.41 -14.71 -32.85
N ASP A 1045 49.30 -15.08 -33.49
CA ASP A 1045 49.09 -16.39 -34.11
C ASP A 1045 49.65 -16.50 -35.55
N ALA A 1046 49.79 -15.38 -36.27
CA ALA A 1046 50.15 -15.33 -37.70
C ALA A 1046 51.56 -14.81 -38.01
N GLU A 1047 52.55 -14.97 -37.11
CA GLU A 1047 53.92 -14.41 -37.25
C GLU A 1047 53.94 -12.93 -37.69
N LYS A 1048 53.30 -12.02 -36.94
CA LYS A 1048 53.42 -10.55 -37.13
C LYS A 1048 53.24 -10.04 -38.58
N SER A 1049 52.41 -10.67 -39.42
CA SER A 1049 52.19 -10.25 -40.81
C SER A 1049 51.93 -8.74 -40.98
N ALA A 1050 52.56 -8.14 -42.00
CA ALA A 1050 52.44 -6.72 -42.35
C ALA A 1050 50.98 -6.27 -42.48
N GLU A 1051 50.11 -7.13 -43.03
CA GLU A 1051 48.68 -6.87 -43.18
C GLU A 1051 47.98 -6.49 -41.87
N PHE A 1052 48.26 -7.22 -40.78
CA PHE A 1052 47.61 -6.97 -39.49
C PHE A 1052 48.17 -5.71 -38.80
N LEU A 1053 49.45 -5.39 -39.00
CA LEU A 1053 50.06 -4.12 -38.56
C LEU A 1053 49.41 -2.93 -39.25
N ASN A 1054 49.19 -3.03 -40.57
CA ASN A 1054 48.50 -2.02 -41.35
C ASN A 1054 47.05 -1.86 -40.87
N ARG A 1055 46.31 -2.95 -40.65
CA ARG A 1055 44.93 -2.92 -40.12
C ARG A 1055 44.84 -2.31 -38.71
N HIS A 1056 45.79 -2.61 -37.82
CA HIS A 1056 45.86 -2.04 -36.47
C HIS A 1056 46.18 -0.54 -36.50
N ALA A 1057 47.09 -0.13 -37.37
CA ALA A 1057 47.42 1.28 -37.58
C ALA A 1057 46.26 2.11 -38.17
N ILE A 1058 45.44 1.52 -39.06
CA ILE A 1058 44.19 2.14 -39.54
C ILE A 1058 43.26 2.39 -38.35
N LEU A 1059 43.09 1.40 -37.47
CA LEU A 1059 42.26 1.52 -36.27
C LEU A 1059 42.76 2.63 -35.34
N ASP A 1060 44.07 2.74 -35.10
CA ASP A 1060 44.67 3.84 -34.33
C ASP A 1060 44.37 5.21 -34.95
N SER A 1061 44.45 5.31 -36.29
CA SER A 1061 44.15 6.54 -37.02
C SER A 1061 42.69 6.94 -36.88
N GLN A 1062 41.75 5.99 -36.91
CA GLN A 1062 40.31 6.23 -36.73
C GLN A 1062 39.96 6.81 -35.34
N HIS A 1063 40.83 6.60 -34.34
CA HIS A 1063 40.62 7.08 -32.97
C HIS A 1063 41.56 8.24 -32.57
N GLY A 1064 42.14 8.94 -33.56
CA GLY A 1064 42.99 10.12 -33.33
C GLY A 1064 44.37 9.81 -32.73
N ARG A 1065 44.78 8.53 -32.70
CA ARG A 1065 46.08 8.09 -32.18
C ARG A 1065 47.15 8.14 -33.26
N TYR A 1066 47.32 9.30 -33.87
CA TYR A 1066 48.12 9.46 -35.09
C TYR A 1066 49.60 9.05 -34.95
N ASN A 1067 50.18 9.21 -33.76
CA ASN A 1067 51.57 8.79 -33.51
C ASN A 1067 51.72 7.26 -33.49
N GLU A 1068 50.70 6.56 -32.99
CA GLU A 1068 50.72 5.09 -32.89
C GLU A 1068 50.37 4.48 -34.24
N ALA A 1069 49.39 5.07 -34.95
CA ALA A 1069 49.11 4.75 -36.34
C ALA A 1069 50.35 4.86 -37.23
N ARG A 1070 51.11 5.97 -37.12
CA ARG A 1070 52.35 6.18 -37.88
C ARG A 1070 53.37 5.06 -37.60
N LYS A 1071 53.60 4.73 -36.34
CA LYS A 1071 54.51 3.63 -35.95
C LYS A 1071 54.06 2.29 -36.51
N GLY A 1072 52.75 2.00 -36.47
CA GLY A 1072 52.20 0.77 -37.00
C GLY A 1072 52.35 0.64 -38.52
N PHE A 1073 52.06 1.71 -39.28
CA PHE A 1073 52.28 1.72 -40.72
C PHE A 1073 53.77 1.59 -41.10
N GLU A 1074 54.66 2.28 -40.39
CA GLU A 1074 56.11 2.16 -40.60
C GLU A 1074 56.63 0.76 -40.26
N ALA A 1075 56.09 0.13 -39.21
CA ALA A 1075 56.40 -1.26 -38.87
C ALA A 1075 55.88 -2.25 -39.93
N SER A 1076 54.72 -1.98 -40.54
CA SER A 1076 54.20 -2.74 -41.70
C SER A 1076 55.17 -2.67 -42.88
N LEU A 1077 55.58 -1.44 -43.26
CA LEU A 1077 56.51 -1.21 -44.37
C LEU A 1077 57.92 -1.74 -44.12
N ALA A 1078 58.35 -1.84 -42.86
CA ALA A 1078 59.63 -2.46 -42.52
C ALA A 1078 59.65 -3.96 -42.87
N GLN A 1079 58.48 -4.61 -42.88
CA GLN A 1079 58.34 -6.00 -43.30
C GLN A 1079 58.08 -6.12 -44.80
N GLU A 1080 57.21 -5.26 -45.34
CA GLU A 1080 56.86 -5.23 -46.77
C GLU A 1080 57.07 -3.82 -47.35
N PRO A 1081 58.29 -3.46 -47.79
CA PRO A 1081 58.62 -2.10 -48.23
C PRO A 1081 57.82 -1.60 -49.45
N GLY A 1082 57.17 -2.50 -50.18
CA GLY A 1082 56.34 -2.22 -51.36
C GLY A 1082 54.84 -2.22 -51.11
N ASP A 1083 54.37 -2.30 -49.85
CA ASP A 1083 52.94 -2.26 -49.54
C ASP A 1083 52.33 -0.89 -49.88
N ALA A 1084 51.66 -0.83 -51.03
CA ALA A 1084 51.00 0.36 -51.54
C ALA A 1084 49.92 0.89 -50.60
N ALA A 1085 49.22 -0.01 -49.88
CA ALA A 1085 48.16 0.37 -48.95
C ALA A 1085 48.74 1.05 -47.70
N ALA A 1086 49.81 0.53 -47.12
CA ALA A 1086 50.48 1.18 -45.98
C ALA A 1086 51.11 2.55 -46.36
N LEU A 1087 51.68 2.67 -47.57
CA LEU A 1087 52.17 3.95 -48.10
C LEU A 1087 51.03 4.96 -48.30
N ASN A 1088 49.91 4.53 -48.88
CA ASN A 1088 48.72 5.36 -49.07
C ASN A 1088 48.12 5.80 -47.72
N ASN A 1089 48.11 4.92 -46.71
CA ASN A 1089 47.63 5.24 -45.37
C ASN A 1089 48.54 6.24 -44.64
N LEU A 1090 49.86 6.13 -44.77
CA LEU A 1090 50.81 7.15 -44.26
C LEU A 1090 50.63 8.50 -44.96
N GLY A 1091 50.38 8.48 -46.28
CA GLY A 1091 50.04 9.68 -47.04
C GLY A 1091 48.76 10.33 -46.51
N SER A 1092 47.73 9.53 -46.26
CA SER A 1092 46.44 9.96 -45.68
C SER A 1092 46.61 10.57 -44.29
N LEU A 1093 47.42 9.94 -43.45
CA LEU A 1093 47.75 10.44 -42.11
C LEU A 1093 48.49 11.78 -42.15
N ALA A 1094 49.48 11.92 -43.04
CA ALA A 1094 50.20 13.17 -43.25
C ALA A 1094 49.29 14.28 -43.80
N PHE A 1095 48.38 13.93 -44.72
CA PHE A 1095 47.42 14.86 -45.30
C PHE A 1095 46.46 15.43 -44.25
N VAL A 1096 45.91 14.59 -43.37
CA VAL A 1096 45.03 15.01 -42.26
C VAL A 1096 45.78 15.86 -41.22
N GLN A 1097 47.10 15.67 -41.09
CA GLN A 1097 47.99 16.51 -40.26
C GLN A 1097 48.48 17.78 -40.99
N GLU A 1098 47.93 18.10 -42.16
CA GLU A 1098 48.31 19.25 -43.00
C GLU A 1098 49.79 19.24 -43.48
N LYS A 1099 50.44 18.07 -43.47
CA LYS A 1099 51.82 17.87 -43.96
C LYS A 1099 51.80 17.45 -45.43
N TYR A 1100 51.35 18.35 -46.29
CA TYR A 1100 51.04 18.02 -47.69
C TYR A 1100 52.26 17.58 -48.52
N ASP A 1101 53.47 18.08 -48.25
CA ASP A 1101 54.69 17.63 -48.92
C ASP A 1101 55.06 16.18 -48.56
N GLU A 1102 54.88 15.81 -47.28
CA GLU A 1102 55.07 14.44 -46.81
C GLU A 1102 53.99 13.52 -47.42
N ALA A 1103 52.74 13.97 -47.43
CA ALA A 1103 51.62 13.26 -48.04
C ALA A 1103 51.87 13.00 -49.54
N MET A 1104 52.27 14.02 -50.29
CA MET A 1104 52.60 13.93 -51.71
C MET A 1104 53.64 12.85 -51.97
N LYS A 1105 54.76 12.88 -51.23
CA LYS A 1105 55.83 11.88 -51.37
C LYS A 1105 55.33 10.46 -51.11
N ARG A 1106 54.52 10.25 -50.07
CA ARG A 1106 53.99 8.92 -49.71
C ARG A 1106 52.97 8.41 -50.74
N TYR A 1107 52.10 9.27 -51.25
CA TYR A 1107 51.17 8.90 -52.30
C TYR A 1107 51.87 8.63 -53.64
N GLU A 1108 52.93 9.37 -53.99
CA GLU A 1108 53.72 9.10 -55.19
C GLU A 1108 54.38 7.70 -55.08
N GLN A 1109 54.93 7.37 -53.91
CA GLN A 1109 55.44 6.03 -53.61
C GLN A 1109 54.36 4.95 -53.70
N ALA A 1110 53.16 5.20 -53.14
CA ALA A 1110 52.03 4.28 -53.25
C ALA A 1110 51.58 4.07 -54.70
N SER A 1111 51.52 5.14 -55.50
CA SER A 1111 51.12 5.09 -56.91
C SER A 1111 52.15 4.40 -57.81
N ALA A 1112 53.42 4.40 -57.40
CA ALA A 1112 54.47 3.64 -58.08
C ALA A 1112 54.41 2.15 -57.73
N ALA A 1113 54.01 1.82 -56.50
CA ALA A 1113 53.83 0.46 -56.02
C ALA A 1113 52.56 -0.20 -56.56
N ASP A 1114 51.45 0.54 -56.63
CA ASP A 1114 50.20 0.12 -57.28
C ASP A 1114 49.64 1.25 -58.18
N PRO A 1115 50.04 1.28 -59.47
CA PRO A 1115 49.54 2.27 -60.42
C PRO A 1115 48.08 2.10 -60.80
N ALA A 1116 47.44 0.96 -60.46
CA ALA A 1116 46.06 0.65 -60.82
C ALA A 1116 45.05 1.07 -59.75
N ASP A 1117 45.49 1.64 -58.62
CA ASP A 1117 44.60 2.19 -57.60
C ASP A 1117 44.23 3.64 -57.92
N ALA A 1118 43.05 3.84 -58.50
CA ALA A 1118 42.50 5.16 -58.79
C ALA A 1118 42.35 6.04 -57.52
N GLY A 1119 42.15 5.43 -56.34
CA GLY A 1119 42.04 6.13 -55.06
C GLY A 1119 43.34 6.83 -54.65
N VAL A 1120 44.49 6.19 -54.89
CA VAL A 1120 45.81 6.81 -54.65
C VAL A 1120 46.02 8.00 -55.58
N TRP A 1121 45.66 7.86 -56.87
CA TRP A 1121 45.72 8.97 -57.82
C TRP A 1121 44.79 10.12 -57.43
N MET A 1122 43.58 9.83 -56.94
CA MET A 1122 42.66 10.84 -56.41
C MET A 1122 43.24 11.57 -55.19
N ASN A 1123 43.97 10.88 -54.32
CA ASN A 1123 44.67 11.50 -53.20
C ASN A 1123 45.84 12.40 -53.67
N LEU A 1124 46.56 12.01 -54.71
CA LEU A 1124 47.57 12.87 -55.36
C LEU A 1124 46.96 14.14 -55.96
N VAL A 1125 45.81 14.05 -56.64
CA VAL A 1125 45.07 15.22 -57.15
C VAL A 1125 44.73 16.19 -56.02
N ARG A 1126 44.12 15.68 -54.93
CA ARG A 1126 43.75 16.50 -53.77
C ARG A 1126 44.97 17.17 -53.12
N THR A 1127 46.07 16.44 -53.01
CA THR A 1127 47.31 16.95 -52.39
C THR A 1127 48.00 17.98 -53.27
N ALA A 1128 48.03 17.78 -54.59
CA ALA A 1128 48.57 18.74 -55.54
C ALA A 1128 47.80 20.07 -55.48
N LEU A 1129 46.46 20.01 -55.41
CA LEU A 1129 45.62 21.20 -55.24
C LEU A 1129 45.90 21.92 -53.93
N LYS A 1130 46.07 21.19 -52.81
CA LYS A 1130 46.43 21.80 -51.51
C LYS A 1130 47.81 22.45 -51.51
N LEU A 1131 48.76 21.94 -52.30
CA LEU A 1131 50.08 22.55 -52.51
C LEU A 1131 50.07 23.68 -53.56
N GLY A 1132 48.94 23.93 -54.22
CA GLY A 1132 48.81 24.94 -55.28
C GLY A 1132 49.38 24.53 -56.64
N ASP A 1133 49.76 23.26 -56.82
CA ASP A 1133 50.32 22.72 -58.06
C ASP A 1133 49.21 22.18 -58.98
N ARG A 1134 48.51 23.11 -59.65
CA ARG A 1134 47.40 22.78 -60.55
C ARG A 1134 47.84 21.93 -61.75
N ALA A 1135 49.07 22.10 -62.23
CA ALA A 1135 49.59 21.33 -63.36
C ALA A 1135 49.72 19.85 -63.01
N LYS A 1136 50.28 19.52 -61.84
CA LYS A 1136 50.31 18.15 -61.34
C LYS A 1136 48.93 17.60 -61.04
N ALA A 1137 48.03 18.42 -60.48
CA ALA A 1137 46.65 17.99 -60.22
C ALA A 1137 45.95 17.56 -61.52
N GLU A 1138 46.11 18.30 -62.61
CA GLU A 1138 45.56 17.95 -63.93
C GLU A 1138 46.23 16.70 -64.52
N GLU A 1139 47.55 16.51 -64.33
CA GLU A 1139 48.24 15.29 -64.75
C GLU A 1139 47.72 14.06 -64.01
N TYR A 1140 47.66 14.10 -62.68
CA TYR A 1140 47.18 13.00 -61.85
C TYR A 1140 45.70 12.72 -62.10
N SER A 1141 44.90 13.73 -62.41
CA SER A 1141 43.48 13.60 -62.77
C SER A 1141 43.26 12.77 -64.04
N LYS A 1142 44.11 12.97 -65.06
CA LYS A 1142 44.09 12.14 -66.29
C LYS A 1142 44.43 10.69 -65.99
N ARG A 1143 45.37 10.44 -65.07
CA ARG A 1143 45.72 9.08 -64.65
C ARG A 1143 44.61 8.43 -63.84
N ALA A 1144 44.03 9.13 -62.87
CA ALA A 1144 42.91 8.64 -62.06
C ALA A 1144 41.71 8.21 -62.92
N THR A 1145 41.32 9.05 -63.89
CA THR A 1145 40.20 8.78 -64.81
C THR A 1145 40.50 7.71 -65.85
N ALA A 1146 41.76 7.55 -66.26
CA ALA A 1146 42.17 6.46 -67.13
C ALA A 1146 42.14 5.10 -66.42
N VAL A 1147 42.41 5.08 -65.12
CA VAL A 1147 42.36 3.87 -64.28
C VAL A 1147 40.92 3.51 -63.90
N ASP A 1148 40.12 4.49 -63.48
CA ASP A 1148 38.70 4.31 -63.18
C ASP A 1148 37.88 5.50 -63.72
N ALA A 1149 37.08 5.25 -64.76
CA ALA A 1149 36.24 6.27 -65.35
C ALA A 1149 35.16 6.80 -64.40
N SER A 1150 34.81 6.07 -63.34
CA SER A 1150 33.78 6.47 -62.37
C SER A 1150 34.19 7.68 -61.52
N VAL A 1151 35.49 7.98 -61.41
CA VAL A 1151 35.98 9.12 -60.63
C VAL A 1151 35.99 10.45 -61.40
N ALA A 1152 35.64 10.44 -62.69
CA ALA A 1152 35.69 11.62 -63.56
C ALA A 1152 34.87 12.80 -63.03
N GLU A 1153 33.68 12.55 -62.48
CA GLU A 1153 32.83 13.60 -61.93
C GLU A 1153 33.43 14.23 -60.66
N ALA A 1154 34.07 13.42 -59.81
CA ALA A 1154 34.76 13.90 -58.61
C ALA A 1154 36.02 14.71 -58.95
N VAL A 1155 36.76 14.30 -59.99
CA VAL A 1155 37.90 15.04 -60.54
C VAL A 1155 37.48 16.41 -61.07
N ASP A 1156 36.42 16.45 -61.89
CA ASP A 1156 35.87 17.69 -62.44
C ASP A 1156 35.42 18.66 -61.34
N ALA A 1157 34.83 18.14 -60.27
CA ALA A 1157 34.44 18.93 -59.11
C ALA A 1157 35.66 19.48 -58.36
N LEU A 1158 36.71 18.68 -58.16
CA LEU A 1158 37.93 19.09 -57.45
C LEU A 1158 38.74 20.13 -58.21
N LEU A 1159 38.84 20.04 -59.53
CA LEU A 1159 39.58 21.02 -60.35
C LEU A 1159 38.85 22.37 -60.52
N LYS A 1160 37.54 22.40 -60.27
CA LYS A 1160 36.72 23.64 -60.29
C LYS A 1160 36.81 24.44 -59.00
N GLN A 1161 37.10 23.79 -57.87
CA GLN A 1161 37.49 24.45 -56.62
C GLN A 1161 38.91 25.01 -56.71
#